data_AF-A0A8H5IAS0-F1
#
_entry.id   AF-A0A8H5IAS0-F1
#
_cell.length_a   1.000
_cell.length_b   1.000
_cell.length_c   1.000
_cell.angle_alpha   90.00
_cell.angle_beta   90.00
_cell.angle_gamma   90.00
#
_symmetry.space_group_name_H-M   'P 1'
#
loop_
_entity.id
_entity.type
_entity.pdbx_description
1 polymer ?
#
loop_
_entity_poly.entity_id
_entity_poly.type
_entity_poly.pdbx_seq_one_letter_code
_entity_poly.pdbx_strand_id
1 'polypeptide(L)'
;MSRPQILFLSCIGFAVALTAMLYGNIIKPSTVTSIFSKTMSTRPVVVVGSGLAGLSASYEALQRGAPSVHLLDRAPKPGGNSIKASSGINGAGTKYQRAAGVESDTLFYSDSVRSAGSRFHLTQPPVNREALITKLTTESAAAVNWLVDEISVDLSVVAPLGGHSVARTHRGAGKTPPGAAIIIALLNKLKENGKFSITNLAEVKALLKEGNTVKGVEYEFEGKKHSLEGSVLFATGGFAGDATGLLARYRPDLKGIPSTNEERPGSHDILTAVGAELLDMDSVQIHPTGFVDPAAPNSMLKFLAAEMLRGEGGILLSPEGSRFVNEMDTREHVSNAIMKLPTATDGDGVIKQWDITILLDPGASAAAANHIGFYEWKGLLKKVKVRDLKPAQIAAVDKYAQAVAEGTDDEFGRKQRGRWTLKTGKQNRDEDIYIGRVTPITHFTMGGVAIDEKARVLTKIEGKLVPIPGLFAAGEITGGIHGDNRLGGSSLLECVVYGRTAGAEVVGSGMYDGQEEHDNLVWDKNDETVEVAQQQMRLKTFCRKVEGFVQQKFGRPATLISPLMMGGLNVLCRVRVEDMSPDVMVRLPCPSLVQFPVEKTMYEAATASFLVKQTQLPVPGPLFFGKDSELGSFIIMKHWENSGSISGRLTRPNKDLSVPHVLDLNTPESILETIWTKVALCLLELSGLTFPRIGSLLHTGKDTYEVAGRPVTLNMTEMIRLANIPRCILPSQEKTYMTADEWYTTLAEMHIAQLIFQHNDLVTSINDYRNKYVARLVFRKLAILGRLSIFGFAQDTWSSQSSIIPSETLSPCPSNSDCFRLWGDDFRAGNILLNESDDIAALIDWEYTYAGPTQFFLDPPWWLLLQTAEMWSPDLEHWRQTYKSRLGIWLSAMEKAEANMGASAYDNFAVPLSRYMRESWQTGRFFLSYTARKSWAFDAMYWNFLDERFFGDRDPGVVKGDLWKTRIDLLSDDERAAMEPFVQRKMAEGKERRIVEWDETEAQKRFSELLFN
;
A
#
# COMPACT_ATOMS: atom_id res chain seq x y z
N MET A 1 -27.12 39.73 49.68
CA MET A 1 -26.65 40.17 48.34
C MET A 1 -27.84 40.67 47.54
N SER A 2 -27.70 41.80 46.85
CA SER A 2 -28.80 42.46 46.13
C SER A 2 -29.09 41.76 44.80
N ARG A 3 -30.34 41.84 44.30
CA ARG A 3 -30.77 41.24 43.03
C ARG A 3 -29.85 41.54 41.81
N PRO A 4 -29.18 42.69 41.69
CA PRO A 4 -28.19 42.92 40.62
C PRO A 4 -26.90 42.08 40.78
N GLN A 5 -26.50 41.72 42.01
CA GLN A 5 -25.32 40.88 42.27
C GLN A 5 -25.58 39.40 41.96
N ILE A 6 -26.84 38.95 42.10
CA ILE A 6 -27.25 37.59 41.72
C ILE A 6 -27.28 37.44 40.19
N LEU A 7 -27.69 38.48 39.46
CA LEU A 7 -27.60 38.49 37.98
C LEU A 7 -26.17 38.60 37.46
N PHE A 8 -25.28 39.32 38.15
CA PHE A 8 -23.88 39.44 37.72
C PHE A 8 -23.09 38.14 37.97
N LEU A 9 -23.35 37.44 39.10
CA LEU A 9 -22.75 36.13 39.38
C LEU A 9 -23.37 35.00 38.56
N SER A 10 -24.65 35.07 38.18
CA SER A 10 -25.23 34.11 37.24
C SER A 10 -24.74 34.33 35.81
N CYS A 11 -24.47 35.57 35.39
CA CYS A 11 -23.83 35.86 34.09
C CYS A 11 -22.36 35.44 34.02
N ILE A 12 -21.59 35.54 35.12
CA ILE A 12 -20.21 35.01 35.18
C ILE A 12 -20.22 33.48 35.26
N GLY A 13 -21.16 32.88 36.01
CA GLY A 13 -21.35 31.42 36.02
C GLY A 13 -21.77 30.85 34.66
N PHE A 14 -22.62 31.58 33.92
CA PHE A 14 -23.00 31.19 32.56
C PHE A 14 -21.86 31.41 31.56
N ALA A 15 -21.05 32.47 31.70
CA ALA A 15 -19.90 32.72 30.83
C ALA A 15 -18.77 31.70 31.06
N VAL A 16 -18.51 31.28 32.30
CA VAL A 16 -17.53 30.22 32.64
C VAL A 16 -18.05 28.84 32.24
N ALA A 17 -19.35 28.56 32.37
CA ALA A 17 -19.95 27.33 31.85
C ALA A 17 -19.97 27.29 30.32
N LEU A 18 -20.17 28.43 29.63
CA LEU A 18 -20.08 28.51 28.17
C LEU A 18 -18.64 28.41 27.67
N THR A 19 -17.65 28.98 28.38
CA THR A 19 -16.23 28.79 28.02
C THR A 19 -15.74 27.38 28.36
N ALA A 20 -16.24 26.74 29.42
CA ALA A 20 -15.97 25.32 29.69
C ALA A 20 -16.70 24.37 28.71
N MET A 21 -17.86 24.74 28.17
CA MET A 21 -18.51 24.01 27.08
C MET A 21 -17.88 24.28 25.70
N LEU A 22 -17.32 25.47 25.47
CA LEU A 22 -16.62 25.84 24.23
C LEU A 22 -15.16 25.34 24.20
N TYR A 23 -14.49 25.19 25.35
CA TYR A 23 -13.16 24.55 25.45
C TYR A 23 -13.22 23.05 25.80
N GLY A 24 -14.29 22.58 26.46
CA GLY A 24 -14.54 21.15 26.72
C GLY A 24 -14.84 20.32 25.46
N ASN A 25 -15.08 21.00 24.33
CA ASN A 25 -15.25 20.40 23.01
C ASN A 25 -13.98 20.44 22.13
N ILE A 26 -12.80 20.78 22.69
CA ILE A 26 -11.51 20.80 21.97
C ILE A 26 -10.63 19.57 22.26
N ILE A 27 -11.14 18.58 23.00
CA ILE A 27 -10.59 17.21 22.93
C ILE A 27 -11.64 16.35 22.25
N LYS A 28 -11.50 16.16 20.93
CA LYS A 28 -12.26 15.13 20.23
C LYS A 28 -11.98 13.78 20.92
N PRO A 29 -13.00 13.04 21.36
CA PRO A 29 -12.83 11.73 21.98
C PRO A 29 -12.67 10.66 20.89
N SER A 30 -11.51 10.64 20.24
CA SER A 30 -11.08 9.55 19.34
C SER A 30 -9.69 9.03 19.73
N THR A 31 -9.32 9.16 21.01
CA THR A 31 -7.92 9.01 21.47
C THR A 31 -7.67 7.72 22.26
N VAL A 32 -8.55 6.70 22.20
CA VAL A 32 -8.31 5.40 22.86
C VAL A 32 -8.82 4.21 22.00
N THR A 33 -8.83 4.37 20.67
CA THR A 33 -9.16 3.28 19.74
C THR A 33 -8.07 3.20 18.68
N SER A 34 -6.99 2.48 19.00
CA SER A 34 -6.04 1.94 18.02
C SER A 34 -5.07 1.03 18.75
N ILE A 35 -5.42 -0.24 18.90
CA ILE A 35 -4.43 -1.30 19.17
C ILE A 35 -4.33 -2.26 17.97
N PHE A 36 -5.20 -2.14 16.97
CA PHE A 36 -5.02 -2.82 15.68
C PHE A 36 -5.38 -1.83 14.58
N SER A 37 -4.40 -1.00 14.23
CA SER A 37 -4.47 -0.10 13.09
C SER A 37 -4.51 -0.97 11.83
N LYS A 38 -5.54 -0.81 11.00
CA LYS A 38 -5.35 -0.84 9.54
C LYS A 38 -4.09 -0.03 9.30
N THR A 39 -3.00 -0.63 8.82
CA THR A 39 -1.70 0.05 8.70
C THR A 39 -1.84 1.20 7.72
N MET A 40 -2.33 2.34 8.22
CA MET A 40 -2.21 3.63 7.59
C MET A 40 -0.71 3.91 7.62
N SER A 41 -0.14 4.21 6.45
CA SER A 41 1.20 4.80 6.40
C SER A 41 1.28 5.88 7.49
N THR A 42 2.25 5.81 8.39
CA THR A 42 2.44 6.87 9.40
C THR A 42 3.13 8.09 8.81
N ARG A 43 3.63 7.99 7.57
CA ARG A 43 4.33 9.05 6.87
C ARG A 43 3.39 9.80 5.91
N PRO A 44 3.45 11.14 5.87
CA PRO A 44 2.85 11.93 4.81
C PRO A 44 3.31 11.45 3.43
N VAL A 45 2.45 11.59 2.44
CA VAL A 45 2.82 11.38 1.04
C VAL A 45 3.11 12.73 0.40
N VAL A 46 4.29 12.86 -0.21
CA VAL A 46 4.68 14.05 -0.95
C VAL A 46 4.53 13.79 -2.45
N VAL A 47 3.60 14.49 -3.09
CA VAL A 47 3.37 14.40 -4.53
C VAL A 47 3.95 15.63 -5.21
N VAL A 48 4.83 15.43 -6.20
CA VAL A 48 5.47 16.51 -6.95
C VAL A 48 4.82 16.62 -8.32
N GLY A 49 4.02 17.67 -8.53
CA GLY A 49 3.30 17.95 -9.78
C GLY A 49 1.79 17.70 -9.68
N SER A 50 1.00 18.68 -10.14
CA SER A 50 -0.47 18.70 -10.06
C SER A 50 -1.15 18.37 -11.41
N GLY A 51 -0.42 17.71 -12.32
CA GLY A 51 -1.00 17.11 -13.51
C GLY A 51 -1.96 15.97 -13.17
N LEU A 52 -2.56 15.34 -14.18
CA LEU A 52 -3.52 14.25 -13.97
C LEU A 52 -2.92 13.12 -13.13
N ALA A 53 -1.67 12.74 -13.39
CA ALA A 53 -1.00 11.68 -12.64
C ALA A 53 -0.90 11.98 -11.13
N GLY A 54 -0.48 13.20 -10.78
CA GLY A 54 -0.32 13.60 -9.37
C GLY A 54 -1.66 13.74 -8.64
N LEU A 55 -2.69 14.23 -9.32
CA LEU A 55 -4.05 14.31 -8.75
C LEU A 55 -4.67 12.91 -8.57
N SER A 56 -4.53 12.02 -9.56
CA SER A 56 -4.96 10.63 -9.45
C SER A 56 -4.23 9.89 -8.32
N ALA A 57 -2.91 10.08 -8.21
CA ALA A 57 -2.12 9.51 -7.13
C ALA A 57 -2.53 10.03 -5.75
N SER A 58 -2.73 11.34 -5.63
CA SER A 58 -3.16 11.96 -4.37
C SER A 58 -4.52 11.42 -3.92
N TYR A 59 -5.45 11.26 -4.86
CA TYR A 59 -6.78 10.72 -4.55
C TYR A 59 -6.67 9.27 -4.09
N GLU A 60 -5.99 8.42 -4.85
CA GLU A 60 -5.85 7.00 -4.48
C GLU A 60 -5.11 6.84 -3.14
N ALA A 61 -4.04 7.59 -2.89
CA ALA A 61 -3.31 7.54 -1.61
C ALA A 61 -4.23 7.87 -0.42
N LEU A 62 -5.10 8.88 -0.54
CA LEU A 62 -6.07 9.22 0.49
C LEU A 62 -7.11 8.11 0.69
N GLN A 63 -7.61 7.49 -0.38
CA GLN A 63 -8.54 6.35 -0.29
C GLN A 63 -7.89 5.14 0.37
N ARG A 64 -6.58 4.97 0.19
CA ARG A 64 -5.78 3.91 0.81
C ARG A 64 -5.36 4.22 2.25
N GLY A 65 -5.79 5.36 2.78
CA GLY A 65 -5.57 5.72 4.18
C GLY A 65 -4.26 6.46 4.45
N ALA A 66 -3.70 7.18 3.46
CA ALA A 66 -2.61 8.10 3.72
C ALA A 66 -2.99 9.11 4.84
N PRO A 67 -2.06 9.41 5.78
CA PRO A 67 -2.35 10.24 6.93
C PRO A 67 -2.52 11.71 6.50
N SER A 68 -1.73 12.12 5.52
CA SER A 68 -1.83 13.39 4.80
C SER A 68 -1.16 13.24 3.43
N VAL A 69 -1.63 14.04 2.47
CA VAL A 69 -1.01 14.17 1.15
C VAL A 69 -0.69 15.64 0.90
N HIS A 70 0.58 15.93 0.63
CA HIS A 70 1.09 17.25 0.30
C HIS A 70 1.50 17.27 -1.17
N LEU A 71 0.75 18.01 -1.98
CA LEU A 71 1.05 18.19 -3.38
C LEU A 71 1.83 19.51 -3.58
N LEU A 72 3.02 19.44 -4.17
CA LEU A 72 3.84 20.59 -4.52
C LEU A 72 3.84 20.80 -6.03
N ASP A 73 3.57 22.01 -6.49
CA ASP A 73 3.66 22.37 -7.90
C ASP A 73 4.38 23.70 -8.10
N ARG A 74 5.33 23.73 -9.04
CA ARG A 74 6.07 24.93 -9.43
C ARG A 74 5.23 25.94 -10.21
N ALA A 75 4.13 25.50 -10.82
CA ALA A 75 3.22 26.34 -11.59
C ALA A 75 2.37 27.23 -10.67
N PRO A 76 1.95 28.42 -11.14
CA PRO A 76 0.99 29.25 -10.41
C PRO A 76 -0.41 28.65 -10.35
N LYS A 77 -0.75 27.72 -11.25
CA LYS A 77 -2.06 27.07 -11.35
C LYS A 77 -1.89 25.57 -11.63
N PRO A 78 -2.76 24.73 -11.06
CA PRO A 78 -2.65 23.29 -11.23
C PRO A 78 -3.09 22.80 -12.61
N GLY A 79 -2.67 21.58 -12.97
CA GLY A 79 -3.19 20.84 -14.12
C GLY A 79 -2.17 20.55 -15.24
N GLY A 80 -1.02 21.22 -15.26
CA GLY A 80 0.08 20.96 -16.20
C GLY A 80 -0.35 20.89 -17.67
N ASN A 81 0.22 19.96 -18.44
CA ASN A 81 -0.24 19.71 -19.82
C ASN A 81 -1.57 18.96 -19.88
N SER A 82 -1.92 18.20 -18.83
CA SER A 82 -3.16 17.40 -18.79
C SER A 82 -4.41 18.25 -18.95
N ILE A 83 -4.45 19.45 -18.35
CA ILE A 83 -5.60 20.36 -18.45
C ILE A 83 -5.85 20.86 -19.89
N LYS A 84 -4.84 20.83 -20.76
CA LYS A 84 -4.89 21.29 -22.15
C LYS A 84 -5.36 20.18 -23.11
N ALA A 85 -5.48 18.94 -22.63
CA ALA A 85 -5.81 17.80 -23.48
C ALA A 85 -7.24 17.90 -24.06
N SER A 86 -7.35 17.77 -25.37
CA SER A 86 -8.60 17.97 -26.12
C SER A 86 -9.18 16.70 -26.75
N SER A 87 -8.36 15.67 -27.01
CA SER A 87 -8.80 14.48 -27.73
C SER A 87 -9.62 13.51 -26.87
N GLY A 88 -9.23 13.31 -25.61
CA GLY A 88 -9.87 12.37 -24.68
C GLY A 88 -8.92 11.32 -24.10
N ILE A 89 -9.47 10.36 -23.37
CA ILE A 89 -8.76 9.29 -22.67
C ILE A 89 -9.13 7.92 -23.25
N ASN A 90 -8.17 7.02 -23.44
CA ASN A 90 -8.46 5.69 -24.00
C ASN A 90 -9.06 4.74 -22.96
N GLY A 91 -10.04 3.93 -23.37
CA GLY A 91 -10.62 2.84 -22.57
C GLY A 91 -11.18 1.73 -23.45
N ALA A 92 -10.68 0.50 -23.28
CA ALA A 92 -11.13 -0.68 -24.03
C ALA A 92 -12.06 -1.55 -23.17
N GLY A 93 -13.23 -1.91 -23.70
CA GLY A 93 -14.26 -2.71 -23.02
C GLY A 93 -15.23 -1.90 -22.14
N THR A 94 -15.30 -0.58 -22.32
CA THR A 94 -16.15 0.29 -21.50
C THR A 94 -17.64 0.18 -21.85
N LYS A 95 -18.50 0.59 -20.91
CA LYS A 95 -19.96 0.67 -21.14
C LYS A 95 -20.33 1.60 -22.30
N TYR A 96 -19.54 2.65 -22.52
CA TYR A 96 -19.75 3.64 -23.58
C TYR A 96 -19.28 3.14 -24.95
N GLN A 97 -18.24 2.29 -25.02
CA GLN A 97 -17.87 1.63 -26.27
C GLN A 97 -19.00 0.74 -26.79
N ARG A 98 -19.61 -0.07 -25.90
CA ARG A 98 -20.76 -0.92 -26.26
C ARG A 98 -21.95 -0.07 -26.73
N ALA A 99 -22.27 1.01 -26.01
CA ALA A 99 -23.32 1.94 -26.41
C ALA A 99 -23.05 2.62 -27.78
N ALA A 100 -21.77 2.76 -28.15
CA ALA A 100 -21.34 3.30 -29.45
C ALA A 100 -21.19 2.22 -30.56
N GLY A 101 -21.63 0.98 -30.31
CA GLY A 101 -21.59 -0.11 -31.29
C GLY A 101 -20.27 -0.89 -31.36
N VAL A 102 -19.37 -0.73 -30.38
CA VAL A 102 -18.14 -1.53 -30.24
C VAL A 102 -18.38 -2.59 -29.16
N GLU A 103 -18.80 -3.78 -29.57
CA GLU A 103 -19.17 -4.90 -28.66
C GLU A 103 -17.98 -5.43 -27.84
N SER A 104 -16.79 -5.50 -28.44
CA SER A 104 -15.55 -5.96 -27.79
C SER A 104 -14.32 -5.29 -28.40
N ASP A 105 -13.33 -4.97 -27.56
CA ASP A 105 -12.05 -4.34 -27.96
C ASP A 105 -10.86 -5.11 -27.37
N THR A 106 -10.48 -6.20 -28.05
CA THR A 106 -9.30 -7.01 -27.72
C THR A 106 -8.02 -6.49 -28.40
N LEU A 107 -8.12 -5.43 -29.22
CA LEU A 107 -7.05 -4.97 -30.08
C LEU A 107 -6.17 -3.90 -29.44
N PHE A 108 -6.57 -3.33 -28.30
CA PHE A 108 -5.85 -2.20 -27.70
C PHE A 108 -4.39 -2.53 -27.33
N TYR A 109 -4.11 -3.72 -26.81
CA TYR A 109 -2.74 -4.19 -26.57
C TYR A 109 -1.93 -4.19 -27.86
N SER A 110 -2.42 -4.85 -28.91
CA SER A 110 -1.72 -4.96 -30.20
C SER A 110 -1.50 -3.60 -30.88
N ASP A 111 -2.45 -2.66 -30.77
CA ASP A 111 -2.30 -1.29 -31.27
C ASP A 111 -1.19 -0.55 -30.51
N SER A 112 -1.12 -0.74 -29.19
CA SER A 112 -0.11 -0.11 -28.33
C SER A 112 1.27 -0.67 -28.59
N VAL A 113 1.41 -1.99 -28.76
CA VAL A 113 2.66 -2.66 -29.16
C VAL A 113 3.14 -2.17 -30.52
N ARG A 114 2.23 -2.12 -31.51
CA ARG A 114 2.55 -1.60 -32.85
C ARG A 114 3.04 -0.15 -32.80
N SER A 115 2.44 0.67 -31.95
CA SER A 115 2.86 2.06 -31.74
C SER A 115 4.20 2.15 -31.00
N ALA A 116 4.48 1.26 -30.05
CA ALA A 116 5.75 1.23 -29.32
C ALA A 116 6.97 0.88 -30.20
N GLY A 117 6.71 0.32 -31.39
CA GLY A 117 7.70 0.21 -32.46
C GLY A 117 8.85 -0.74 -32.16
N SER A 118 10.02 -0.42 -32.70
CA SER A 118 11.23 -1.24 -32.61
C SER A 118 11.69 -1.44 -31.16
N ARG A 119 11.46 -0.44 -30.29
CA ARG A 119 11.80 -0.53 -28.87
C ARG A 119 11.07 -1.66 -28.15
N PHE A 120 9.86 -2.00 -28.57
CA PHE A 120 9.16 -3.15 -27.98
C PHE A 120 9.91 -4.47 -28.19
N HIS A 121 10.60 -4.60 -29.33
CA HIS A 121 11.25 -5.84 -29.77
C HIS A 121 12.75 -5.92 -29.45
N LEU A 122 13.25 -5.08 -28.53
CA LEU A 122 14.64 -5.17 -28.08
C LEU A 122 14.91 -6.55 -27.47
N THR A 123 16.04 -7.17 -27.84
CA THR A 123 16.45 -8.48 -27.33
C THR A 123 16.79 -8.47 -25.84
N GLN A 124 17.20 -7.32 -25.31
CA GLN A 124 17.44 -7.08 -23.88
C GLN A 124 16.77 -5.76 -23.50
N PRO A 125 15.45 -5.76 -23.25
CA PRO A 125 14.77 -4.54 -22.90
C PRO A 125 15.19 -4.12 -21.47
N PRO A 126 15.44 -2.82 -21.24
CA PRO A 126 15.89 -2.36 -19.93
C PRO A 126 14.81 -2.52 -18.85
N VAL A 127 13.53 -2.56 -19.24
CA VAL A 127 12.37 -2.80 -18.36
C VAL A 127 11.39 -3.76 -19.02
N ASN A 128 10.48 -4.34 -18.23
CA ASN A 128 9.41 -5.21 -18.73
C ASN A 128 8.30 -4.41 -19.43
N ARG A 129 8.58 -3.93 -20.64
CA ARG A 129 7.67 -3.10 -21.44
C ARG A 129 6.36 -3.82 -21.77
N GLU A 130 6.41 -5.14 -22.00
CA GLU A 130 5.22 -5.95 -22.20
C GLU A 130 4.27 -5.88 -20.99
N ALA A 131 4.78 -6.06 -19.78
CA ALA A 131 3.95 -5.94 -18.59
C ALA A 131 3.42 -4.52 -18.38
N LEU A 132 4.23 -3.49 -18.67
CA LEU A 132 3.79 -2.10 -18.57
C LEU A 132 2.63 -1.77 -19.53
N ILE A 133 2.71 -2.23 -20.79
CA ILE A 133 1.64 -2.04 -21.79
C ILE A 133 0.43 -2.92 -21.49
N THR A 134 0.64 -4.14 -21.02
CA THR A 134 -0.43 -5.05 -20.59
C THR A 134 -1.26 -4.39 -19.49
N LYS A 135 -0.61 -3.92 -18.42
CA LYS A 135 -1.28 -3.21 -17.33
C LYS A 135 -2.06 -1.99 -17.82
N LEU A 136 -1.43 -1.13 -18.62
CA LEU A 136 -2.06 0.07 -19.19
C LEU A 136 -3.36 -0.27 -19.94
N THR A 137 -3.33 -1.32 -20.76
CA THR A 137 -4.44 -1.67 -21.64
C THR A 137 -5.53 -2.46 -20.92
N THR A 138 -5.17 -3.40 -20.05
CA THR A 138 -6.11 -4.18 -19.22
C THR A 138 -6.86 -3.30 -18.21
N GLU A 139 -6.21 -2.33 -17.59
CA GLU A 139 -6.84 -1.45 -16.59
C GLU A 139 -7.57 -0.25 -17.20
N SER A 140 -7.57 -0.11 -18.53
CA SER A 140 -8.08 1.07 -19.21
C SER A 140 -9.57 1.33 -19.03
N ALA A 141 -10.42 0.29 -19.05
CA ALA A 141 -11.84 0.45 -18.74
C ALA A 141 -12.07 0.85 -17.29
N ALA A 142 -11.33 0.26 -16.35
CA ALA A 142 -11.43 0.60 -14.93
C ALA A 142 -11.02 2.06 -14.66
N ALA A 143 -9.99 2.56 -15.36
CA ALA A 143 -9.57 3.95 -15.29
C ALA A 143 -10.66 4.92 -15.77
N VAL A 144 -11.31 4.62 -16.92
CA VAL A 144 -12.41 5.43 -17.44
C VAL A 144 -13.64 5.38 -16.52
N ASN A 145 -14.04 4.17 -16.10
CA ASN A 145 -15.19 4.01 -15.20
C ASN A 145 -14.96 4.73 -13.87
N TRP A 146 -13.75 4.69 -13.31
CA TRP A 146 -13.40 5.42 -12.10
C TRP A 146 -13.59 6.93 -12.24
N LEU A 147 -13.10 7.53 -13.34
CA LEU A 147 -13.31 8.95 -13.61
C LEU A 147 -14.79 9.34 -13.72
N VAL A 148 -15.61 8.44 -14.25
CA VAL A 148 -17.05 8.66 -14.42
C VAL A 148 -17.80 8.46 -13.11
N ASP A 149 -17.63 7.30 -12.50
CA ASP A 149 -18.49 6.80 -11.44
C ASP A 149 -18.10 7.38 -10.07
N GLU A 150 -16.80 7.59 -9.81
CA GLU A 150 -16.32 8.16 -8.54
C GLU A 150 -16.03 9.66 -8.61
N ILE A 151 -15.40 10.10 -9.70
CA ILE A 151 -14.97 11.50 -9.86
C ILE A 151 -16.07 12.35 -10.54
N SER A 152 -17.10 11.72 -11.10
CA SER A 152 -18.26 12.40 -11.71
C SER A 152 -17.91 13.22 -12.96
N VAL A 153 -17.02 12.70 -13.81
CA VAL A 153 -16.67 13.30 -15.11
C VAL A 153 -17.50 12.70 -16.25
N ASP A 154 -18.04 13.52 -17.13
CA ASP A 154 -18.67 13.03 -18.37
C ASP A 154 -17.61 12.58 -19.39
N LEU A 155 -17.60 11.27 -19.67
CA LEU A 155 -16.74 10.60 -20.65
C LEU A 155 -17.56 9.70 -21.61
N SER A 156 -18.82 10.09 -21.85
CA SER A 156 -19.82 9.27 -22.55
C SER A 156 -19.62 9.15 -24.06
N VAL A 157 -18.90 10.08 -24.70
CA VAL A 157 -18.70 10.10 -26.15
C VAL A 157 -17.43 9.35 -26.51
N VAL A 158 -17.54 8.38 -27.42
CA VAL A 158 -16.42 7.56 -27.91
C VAL A 158 -16.02 8.02 -29.32
N ALA A 159 -14.73 8.26 -29.52
CA ALA A 159 -14.17 8.73 -30.78
C ALA A 159 -13.08 7.80 -31.31
N PRO A 160 -12.98 7.62 -32.65
CA PRO A 160 -11.81 7.04 -33.27
C PRO A 160 -10.69 8.08 -33.36
N LEU A 161 -9.45 7.65 -33.11
CA LEU A 161 -8.24 8.44 -33.33
C LEU A 161 -7.25 7.65 -34.20
N GLY A 162 -6.31 8.35 -34.83
CA GLY A 162 -5.25 7.74 -35.65
C GLY A 162 -4.41 6.73 -34.87
N GLY A 163 -4.09 5.60 -35.50
CA GLY A 163 -3.31 4.50 -34.91
C GLY A 163 -4.15 3.44 -34.18
N HIS A 164 -5.43 3.73 -33.89
CA HIS A 164 -6.36 2.81 -33.26
C HIS A 164 -7.09 1.96 -34.30
N SER A 165 -7.23 0.65 -34.04
CA SER A 165 -8.03 -0.24 -34.87
C SER A 165 -9.54 -0.11 -34.64
N VAL A 166 -9.96 0.35 -33.44
CA VAL A 166 -11.37 0.63 -33.11
C VAL A 166 -11.50 1.91 -32.29
N ALA A 167 -12.68 2.51 -32.29
CA ALA A 167 -12.98 3.71 -31.51
C ALA A 167 -12.95 3.40 -30.01
N ARG A 168 -12.07 4.08 -29.24
CA ARG A 168 -11.90 3.85 -27.80
C ARG A 168 -11.53 5.09 -27.00
N THR A 169 -11.50 6.26 -27.63
CA THR A 169 -11.11 7.50 -26.95
C THR A 169 -12.36 8.19 -26.41
N HIS A 170 -12.44 8.30 -25.09
CA HIS A 170 -13.56 8.83 -24.33
C HIS A 170 -13.42 10.33 -24.06
N ARG A 171 -14.53 11.06 -24.22
CA ARG A 171 -14.67 12.50 -23.93
C ARG A 171 -16.13 12.83 -23.57
N GLY A 172 -16.36 14.02 -23.02
CA GLY A 172 -17.71 14.47 -22.70
C GLY A 172 -18.49 14.97 -23.93
N ALA A 173 -19.82 15.02 -23.81
CA ALA A 173 -20.71 15.61 -24.80
C ALA A 173 -20.75 17.15 -24.71
N GLY A 174 -20.29 17.71 -23.59
CA GLY A 174 -20.24 19.16 -23.34
C GLY A 174 -19.14 19.90 -24.10
N LYS A 175 -19.13 21.23 -23.96
CA LYS A 175 -18.14 22.12 -24.59
C LYS A 175 -16.79 22.18 -23.87
N THR A 176 -16.72 21.66 -22.65
CA THR A 176 -15.49 21.67 -21.85
C THR A 176 -14.52 20.61 -22.38
N PRO A 177 -13.25 20.97 -22.69
CA PRO A 177 -12.26 19.98 -23.10
C PRO A 177 -12.09 18.86 -22.06
N PRO A 178 -11.90 17.60 -22.49
CA PRO A 178 -11.85 16.46 -21.58
C PRO A 178 -10.76 16.58 -20.52
N GLY A 179 -9.57 17.09 -20.88
CA GLY A 179 -8.49 17.32 -19.92
C GLY A 179 -8.88 18.30 -18.81
N ALA A 180 -9.52 19.41 -19.18
CA ALA A 180 -10.00 20.40 -18.22
C ALA A 180 -11.11 19.84 -17.31
N ALA A 181 -12.07 19.11 -17.89
CA ALA A 181 -13.14 18.47 -17.13
C ALA A 181 -12.60 17.52 -16.05
N ILE A 182 -11.65 16.66 -16.41
CA ILE A 182 -11.02 15.69 -15.49
C ILE A 182 -10.27 16.41 -14.36
N ILE A 183 -9.39 17.36 -14.71
CA ILE A 183 -8.55 18.06 -13.73
C ILE A 183 -9.40 18.85 -12.74
N ILE A 184 -10.42 19.57 -13.21
CA ILE A 184 -11.29 20.38 -12.35
C ILE A 184 -12.06 19.47 -11.38
N ALA A 185 -12.62 18.36 -11.86
CA ALA A 185 -13.37 17.43 -11.03
C ALA A 185 -12.50 16.79 -9.92
N LEU A 186 -11.30 16.32 -10.28
CA LEU A 186 -10.35 15.77 -9.31
C LEU A 186 -9.92 16.79 -8.26
N LEU A 187 -9.59 18.02 -8.68
CA LEU A 187 -9.21 19.09 -7.76
C LEU A 187 -10.33 19.43 -6.78
N ASN A 188 -11.59 19.45 -7.24
CA ASN A 188 -12.74 19.70 -6.37
C ASN A 188 -12.87 18.59 -5.32
N LYS A 189 -12.85 17.32 -5.75
CA LYS A 189 -12.92 16.15 -4.85
C LYS A 189 -11.78 16.13 -3.82
N LEU A 190 -10.56 16.43 -4.24
CA LEU A 190 -9.40 16.45 -3.35
C LEU A 190 -9.48 17.58 -2.32
N LYS A 191 -9.93 18.77 -2.72
CA LYS A 191 -10.07 19.92 -1.82
C LYS A 191 -11.14 19.74 -0.75
N GLU A 192 -12.11 18.85 -0.96
CA GLU A 192 -13.10 18.46 0.05
C GLU A 192 -12.46 17.64 1.19
N ASN A 193 -11.29 17.06 0.97
CA ASN A 193 -10.61 16.22 1.95
C ASN A 193 -9.61 17.03 2.81
N GLY A 194 -9.88 17.15 4.11
CA GLY A 194 -9.03 17.89 5.06
C GLY A 194 -7.61 17.36 5.26
N LYS A 195 -7.28 16.16 4.72
CA LYS A 195 -5.93 15.57 4.74
C LYS A 195 -5.12 15.89 3.48
N PHE A 196 -5.72 16.57 2.50
CA PHE A 196 -5.06 17.00 1.27
C PHE A 196 -4.64 18.47 1.35
N SER A 197 -3.43 18.76 0.90
CA SER A 197 -2.97 20.13 0.71
C SER A 197 -2.23 20.26 -0.62
N ILE A 198 -2.35 21.43 -1.25
CA ILE A 198 -1.64 21.78 -2.47
C ILE A 198 -0.93 23.13 -2.29
N THR A 199 0.36 23.16 -2.64
CA THR A 199 1.19 24.38 -2.61
C THR A 199 1.67 24.67 -4.04
N ASN A 200 1.11 25.72 -4.64
CA ASN A 200 1.55 26.23 -5.94
C ASN A 200 2.80 27.12 -5.78
N LEU A 201 3.53 27.38 -6.87
CA LEU A 201 4.81 28.09 -6.85
C LEU A 201 5.87 27.45 -5.94
N ALA A 202 5.71 26.16 -5.60
CA ALA A 202 6.66 25.38 -4.82
C ALA A 202 7.51 24.53 -5.77
N GLU A 203 8.78 24.88 -5.93
CA GLU A 203 9.68 24.18 -6.84
C GLU A 203 10.59 23.22 -6.07
N VAL A 204 10.38 21.92 -6.25
CA VAL A 204 11.27 20.89 -5.70
C VAL A 204 12.63 20.98 -6.39
N LYS A 205 13.70 21.08 -5.59
CA LYS A 205 15.09 21.22 -6.05
C LYS A 205 15.92 19.96 -5.81
N ALA A 206 15.61 19.19 -4.77
CA ALA A 206 16.34 17.97 -4.42
C ALA A 206 15.48 16.96 -3.67
N LEU A 207 15.94 15.71 -3.64
CA LEU A 207 15.40 14.63 -2.83
C LEU A 207 16.25 14.45 -1.57
N LEU A 208 15.60 14.22 -0.43
CA LEU A 208 16.26 13.91 0.84
C LEU A 208 16.47 12.39 0.93
N LYS A 209 17.70 11.95 1.22
CA LYS A 209 18.07 10.54 1.35
C LYS A 209 18.59 10.21 2.74
N GLU A 210 18.29 8.99 3.18
CA GLU A 210 18.97 8.33 4.29
C GLU A 210 19.41 6.94 3.81
N GLY A 211 20.72 6.75 3.64
CA GLY A 211 21.25 5.59 2.91
C GLY A 211 20.73 5.57 1.46
N ASN A 212 20.10 4.45 1.07
CA ASN A 212 19.51 4.28 -0.26
C ASN A 212 18.03 4.68 -0.34
N THR A 213 17.42 5.04 0.79
CA THR A 213 15.98 5.34 0.87
C THR A 213 15.73 6.83 0.73
N VAL A 214 14.77 7.20 -0.11
CA VAL A 214 14.25 8.57 -0.21
C VAL A 214 13.24 8.80 0.92
N LYS A 215 13.41 9.89 1.68
CA LYS A 215 12.57 10.24 2.84
C LYS A 215 11.89 11.60 2.73
N GLY A 216 12.03 12.31 1.62
CA GLY A 216 11.40 13.62 1.46
C GLY A 216 11.99 14.44 0.33
N VAL A 217 11.66 15.73 0.32
CA VAL A 217 12.09 16.69 -0.69
C VAL A 217 12.59 17.99 -0.06
N GLU A 218 13.56 18.64 -0.71
CA GLU A 218 13.86 20.06 -0.53
C GLU A 218 13.17 20.84 -1.65
N TYR A 219 12.44 21.89 -1.29
CA TYR A 219 11.74 22.75 -2.24
C TYR A 219 11.90 24.23 -1.92
N GLU A 220 11.79 25.07 -2.94
CA GLU A 220 11.80 26.52 -2.83
C GLU A 220 10.37 27.05 -2.92
N PHE A 221 9.97 27.90 -1.98
CA PHE A 221 8.67 28.57 -1.96
C PHE A 221 8.82 29.95 -1.34
N GLU A 222 8.28 30.98 -2.01
CA GLU A 222 8.42 32.40 -1.63
C GLU A 222 9.90 32.85 -1.46
N GLY A 223 10.80 32.36 -2.31
CA GLY A 223 12.22 32.68 -2.28
C GLY A 223 12.98 32.11 -1.07
N LYS A 224 12.36 31.17 -0.32
CA LYS A 224 12.95 30.48 0.82
C LYS A 224 13.01 28.98 0.55
N LYS A 225 14.05 28.34 1.08
CA LYS A 225 14.18 26.87 1.09
C LYS A 225 13.35 26.27 2.21
N HIS A 226 12.68 25.17 1.91
CA HIS A 226 11.87 24.36 2.82
C HIS A 226 12.17 22.88 2.59
N SER A 227 11.86 22.06 3.59
CA SER A 227 11.99 20.61 3.51
C SER A 227 10.68 19.95 3.93
N LEU A 228 10.31 18.87 3.26
CA LEU A 228 9.14 18.08 3.60
C LEU A 228 9.49 16.59 3.60
N GLU A 229 9.23 15.93 4.72
CA GLU A 229 9.47 14.50 4.88
C GLU A 229 8.24 13.68 4.51
N GLY A 230 8.47 12.51 3.90
CA GLY A 230 7.43 11.60 3.45
C GLY A 230 7.90 10.68 2.33
N SER A 231 7.06 9.70 1.97
CA SER A 231 7.26 8.92 0.75
C SER A 231 6.99 9.82 -0.45
N VAL A 232 7.86 9.77 -1.46
CA VAL A 232 7.88 10.77 -2.54
C VAL A 232 7.40 10.16 -3.86
N LEU A 233 6.46 10.85 -4.51
CA LEU A 233 5.92 10.49 -5.82
C LEU A 233 6.12 11.65 -6.80
N PHE A 234 6.84 11.39 -7.90
CA PHE A 234 7.03 12.36 -8.97
C PHE A 234 5.98 12.20 -10.07
N ALA A 235 5.27 13.28 -10.37
CA ALA A 235 4.25 13.39 -11.40
C ALA A 235 4.40 14.71 -12.19
N THR A 236 5.65 15.07 -12.49
CA THR A 236 6.04 16.40 -12.99
C THR A 236 5.90 16.58 -14.51
N GLY A 237 5.54 15.52 -15.24
CA GLY A 237 5.42 15.53 -16.71
C GLY A 237 6.77 15.45 -17.44
N GLY A 238 6.70 15.54 -18.77
CA GLY A 238 7.85 15.38 -19.65
C GLY A 238 8.72 16.61 -19.83
N PHE A 239 9.62 16.54 -20.82
CA PHE A 239 10.62 17.58 -21.11
C PHE A 239 10.50 18.17 -22.53
N ALA A 240 9.37 17.98 -23.22
CA ALA A 240 9.18 18.47 -24.59
C ALA A 240 9.31 20.01 -24.74
N GLY A 241 9.01 20.75 -23.67
CA GLY A 241 9.13 22.21 -23.61
C GLY A 241 10.53 22.72 -23.23
N ASP A 242 11.45 21.82 -22.87
CA ASP A 242 12.82 22.16 -22.45
C ASP A 242 13.78 22.20 -23.65
N ALA A 243 13.50 23.09 -24.60
CA ALA A 243 14.09 23.09 -25.94
C ALA A 243 15.62 23.31 -25.96
N THR A 244 16.19 23.85 -24.88
CA THR A 244 17.62 24.13 -24.72
C THR A 244 18.29 23.29 -23.63
N GLY A 245 17.52 22.61 -22.77
CA GLY A 245 18.01 21.70 -21.73
C GLY A 245 17.94 20.24 -22.17
N LEU A 246 17.10 19.44 -21.53
CA LEU A 246 17.03 17.98 -21.75
C LEU A 246 16.72 17.61 -23.20
N LEU A 247 15.87 18.37 -23.90
CA LEU A 247 15.58 18.09 -25.30
C LEU A 247 16.85 18.24 -26.15
N ALA A 248 17.60 19.33 -25.98
CA ALA A 248 18.84 19.55 -26.72
C ALA A 248 19.94 18.52 -26.37
N ARG A 249 19.91 17.98 -25.13
CA ARG A 249 20.85 16.95 -24.67
C ARG A 249 20.62 15.60 -25.37
N TYR A 250 19.36 15.17 -25.50
CA TYR A 250 19.02 13.85 -26.02
C TYR A 250 18.58 13.84 -27.49
N ARG A 251 18.11 14.99 -27.99
CA ARG A 251 17.71 15.23 -29.40
C ARG A 251 18.28 16.56 -29.88
N PRO A 252 19.61 16.65 -30.06
CA PRO A 252 20.27 17.90 -30.49
C PRO A 252 19.77 18.40 -31.84
N ASP A 253 19.27 17.52 -32.70
CA ASP A 253 18.61 17.86 -33.97
C ASP A 253 17.32 18.67 -33.77
N LEU A 254 16.68 18.56 -32.61
CA LEU A 254 15.46 19.28 -32.23
C LEU A 254 15.73 20.51 -31.36
N LYS A 255 17.00 20.86 -31.09
CA LYS A 255 17.34 22.04 -30.30
C LYS A 255 16.65 23.29 -30.87
N GLY A 256 15.98 24.05 -29.99
CA GLY A 256 15.27 25.28 -30.35
C GLY A 256 13.95 25.06 -31.11
N ILE A 257 13.46 23.83 -31.25
CA ILE A 257 12.13 23.59 -31.84
C ILE A 257 11.02 24.07 -30.87
N PRO A 258 9.97 24.73 -31.37
CA PRO A 258 8.82 25.09 -30.54
C PRO A 258 8.06 23.86 -30.01
N SER A 259 7.25 24.07 -28.96
CA SER A 259 6.52 23.01 -28.27
C SER A 259 5.05 23.35 -28.02
N THR A 260 4.20 22.34 -27.84
CA THR A 260 2.88 22.52 -27.22
C THR A 260 2.94 22.70 -25.69
N ASN A 261 4.10 22.43 -25.11
CA ASN A 261 4.30 22.41 -23.67
C ASN A 261 4.90 23.74 -23.23
N GLU A 262 4.64 24.10 -21.96
CA GLU A 262 5.25 25.30 -21.39
C GLU A 262 6.78 25.19 -21.36
N GLU A 263 7.45 26.30 -21.66
CA GLU A 263 8.90 26.39 -21.64
C GLU A 263 9.42 26.29 -20.20
N ARG A 264 9.79 25.08 -19.80
CA ARG A 264 10.27 24.78 -18.46
C ARG A 264 11.28 23.63 -18.48
N PRO A 265 12.33 23.68 -17.64
CA PRO A 265 13.24 22.55 -17.46
C PRO A 265 12.51 21.29 -17.01
N GLY A 266 12.92 20.13 -17.50
CA GLY A 266 12.44 18.86 -16.96
C GLY A 266 13.06 18.57 -15.58
N SER A 267 12.40 17.77 -14.75
CA SER A 267 12.88 17.41 -13.41
C SER A 267 13.69 16.11 -13.35
N HIS A 268 14.03 15.51 -14.49
CA HIS A 268 14.73 14.21 -14.56
C HIS A 268 16.07 14.23 -13.83
N ASP A 269 16.78 15.36 -13.86
CA ASP A 269 18.07 15.50 -13.17
C ASP A 269 17.95 15.38 -11.64
N ILE A 270 16.78 15.72 -11.06
CA ILE A 270 16.52 15.52 -9.62
C ILE A 270 16.45 14.04 -9.27
N LEU A 271 15.85 13.22 -10.16
CA LEU A 271 15.69 11.78 -9.97
C LEU A 271 17.01 11.04 -10.25
N THR A 272 17.74 11.42 -11.29
CA THR A 272 19.06 10.81 -11.58
C THR A 272 20.10 11.13 -10.51
N ALA A 273 20.01 12.30 -9.85
CA ALA A 273 20.87 12.64 -8.72
C ALA A 273 20.77 11.65 -7.55
N VAL A 274 19.66 10.89 -7.43
CA VAL A 274 19.52 9.83 -6.43
C VAL A 274 19.77 8.42 -6.96
N GLY A 275 20.14 8.29 -8.23
CA GLY A 275 20.49 7.05 -8.91
C GLY A 275 19.40 6.49 -9.83
N ALA A 276 18.32 7.22 -10.12
CA ALA A 276 17.28 6.73 -11.03
C ALA A 276 17.82 6.53 -12.45
N GLU A 277 17.47 5.41 -13.07
CA GLU A 277 17.82 5.12 -14.47
C GLU A 277 16.87 5.87 -15.42
N LEU A 278 17.41 6.39 -16.52
CA LEU A 278 16.63 7.01 -17.60
C LEU A 278 16.51 6.06 -18.79
N LEU A 279 15.35 6.07 -19.44
CA LEU A 279 15.03 5.23 -20.60
C LEU A 279 14.49 6.09 -21.73
N ASP A 280 14.78 5.66 -22.96
CA ASP A 280 14.17 6.17 -24.19
C ASP A 280 14.19 7.70 -24.36
N MET A 281 15.16 8.40 -23.77
CA MET A 281 15.19 9.88 -23.71
C MET A 281 15.27 10.56 -25.09
N ASP A 282 15.71 9.85 -26.12
CA ASP A 282 15.72 10.30 -27.51
C ASP A 282 14.36 10.11 -28.23
N SER A 283 13.46 9.33 -27.62
CA SER A 283 12.11 9.10 -28.11
C SER A 283 11.20 10.29 -27.77
N VAL A 284 11.06 11.19 -28.75
CA VAL A 284 10.27 12.42 -28.65
C VAL A 284 9.28 12.51 -29.81
N GLN A 285 8.00 12.63 -29.51
CA GLN A 285 6.95 12.77 -30.51
C GLN A 285 6.88 14.21 -31.02
N ILE A 286 6.97 14.34 -32.35
CA ILE A 286 6.83 15.60 -33.09
C ILE A 286 5.45 15.61 -33.75
N HIS A 287 4.75 16.72 -33.61
CA HIS A 287 3.54 16.98 -34.39
C HIS A 287 3.88 17.91 -35.56
N PRO A 288 3.45 17.61 -36.80
CA PRO A 288 3.85 18.40 -37.97
C PRO A 288 3.28 19.82 -37.99
N THR A 289 2.19 20.05 -37.25
CA THR A 289 1.42 21.30 -37.32
C THR A 289 1.12 21.88 -35.94
N GLY A 290 1.85 22.93 -35.56
CA GLY A 290 1.54 23.85 -34.48
C GLY A 290 1.36 25.26 -35.00
N PHE A 291 0.31 25.94 -34.60
CA PHE A 291 0.01 27.28 -35.07
C PHE A 291 1.09 28.27 -34.63
N VAL A 292 1.62 29.01 -35.60
CA VAL A 292 2.43 30.21 -35.36
C VAL A 292 1.46 31.37 -35.19
N ASP A 293 1.27 31.80 -33.94
CA ASP A 293 0.40 32.93 -33.61
C ASP A 293 0.95 34.22 -34.26
N PRO A 294 0.20 34.91 -35.13
CA PRO A 294 0.63 36.17 -35.71
C PRO A 294 0.92 37.26 -34.67
N ALA A 295 0.26 37.22 -33.50
CA ALA A 295 0.49 38.16 -32.41
C ALA A 295 1.74 37.83 -31.58
N ALA A 296 2.21 36.58 -31.63
CA ALA A 296 3.38 36.10 -30.90
C ALA A 296 4.21 35.10 -31.74
N PRO A 297 4.74 35.51 -32.91
CA PRO A 297 5.34 34.60 -33.89
C PRO A 297 6.59 33.88 -33.37
N ASN A 298 7.29 34.51 -32.42
CA ASN A 298 8.51 34.00 -31.78
C ASN A 298 8.25 33.28 -30.44
N SER A 299 7.00 33.02 -30.07
CA SER A 299 6.71 32.22 -28.88
C SER A 299 7.18 30.77 -29.07
N MET A 300 7.93 30.22 -28.11
CA MET A 300 8.26 28.78 -28.09
C MET A 300 7.05 27.91 -27.81
N LEU A 301 6.04 28.44 -27.10
CA LEU A 301 4.76 27.76 -26.89
C LEU A 301 3.85 27.99 -28.10
N LYS A 302 3.39 26.90 -28.72
CA LYS A 302 2.47 26.89 -29.86
C LYS A 302 1.17 26.18 -29.53
N PHE A 303 0.08 26.61 -30.17
CA PHE A 303 -1.18 25.87 -30.11
C PHE A 303 -1.15 24.72 -31.11
N LEU A 304 -1.55 23.52 -30.66
CA LEU A 304 -1.65 22.37 -31.54
C LEU A 304 -2.72 22.62 -32.62
N ALA A 305 -2.33 22.56 -33.89
CA ALA A 305 -3.26 22.47 -35.00
C ALA A 305 -3.67 21.01 -35.15
N ALA A 306 -4.92 20.68 -34.80
CA ALA A 306 -5.37 19.29 -34.72
C ALA A 306 -5.14 18.53 -36.03
N GLU A 307 -4.70 17.28 -35.94
CA GLU A 307 -4.51 16.39 -37.10
C GLU A 307 -5.77 16.25 -37.97
N MET A 308 -6.95 16.37 -37.33
CA MET A 308 -8.24 16.44 -37.99
C MET A 308 -8.31 17.51 -39.09
N LEU A 309 -7.62 18.64 -38.94
CA LEU A 309 -7.61 19.70 -39.97
C LEU A 309 -7.05 19.19 -41.31
N ARG A 310 -6.00 18.37 -41.28
CA ARG A 310 -5.47 17.69 -42.48
C ARG A 310 -6.39 16.54 -42.90
N GLY A 311 -6.85 15.74 -41.94
CA GLY A 311 -7.73 14.59 -42.13
C GLY A 311 -9.02 14.91 -42.88
N GLU A 312 -9.64 16.04 -42.57
CA GLU A 312 -10.91 16.47 -43.15
C GLU A 312 -10.76 17.12 -44.54
N GLY A 313 -9.54 17.18 -45.08
CA GLY A 313 -9.27 17.67 -46.43
C GLY A 313 -8.23 18.77 -46.51
N GLY A 314 -7.75 19.29 -45.37
CA GLY A 314 -6.76 20.36 -45.34
C GLY A 314 -5.46 20.00 -46.07
N ILE A 315 -4.86 21.00 -46.71
CA ILE A 315 -3.60 20.87 -47.45
C ILE A 315 -2.50 21.73 -46.82
N LEU A 316 -1.24 21.34 -47.03
CA LEU A 316 -0.07 22.09 -46.58
C LEU A 316 0.65 22.73 -47.78
N LEU A 317 0.91 24.02 -47.68
CA LEU A 317 1.62 24.79 -48.71
C LEU A 317 2.96 25.26 -48.14
N SER A 318 4.01 25.04 -48.91
CA SER A 318 5.37 25.55 -48.67
C SER A 318 5.40 27.09 -48.66
N PRO A 319 6.51 27.72 -48.20
CA PRO A 319 6.68 29.18 -48.31
C PRO A 319 6.50 29.72 -49.74
N GLU A 320 6.87 28.91 -50.75
CA GLU A 320 6.72 29.19 -52.18
C GLU A 320 5.26 29.09 -52.65
N GLY A 321 4.38 28.46 -51.87
CA GLY A 321 2.95 28.35 -52.12
C GLY A 321 2.49 27.06 -52.79
N SER A 322 3.40 26.11 -53.04
CA SER A 322 3.09 24.79 -53.61
C SER A 322 2.91 23.73 -52.54
N ARG A 323 2.09 22.71 -52.82
CA ARG A 323 2.08 21.47 -52.02
C ARG A 323 3.40 20.72 -52.19
N PHE A 324 3.79 19.93 -51.19
CA PHE A 324 5.10 19.27 -51.16
C PHE A 324 5.09 17.88 -50.46
N VAL A 325 3.94 17.44 -49.94
CA VAL A 325 3.81 16.18 -49.20
C VAL A 325 2.37 15.68 -49.23
N ASN A 326 2.18 14.37 -49.08
CA ASN A 326 0.89 13.80 -48.76
C ASN A 326 0.56 14.09 -47.29
N GLU A 327 -0.44 14.95 -47.03
CA GLU A 327 -0.77 15.41 -45.67
C GLU A 327 -1.38 14.31 -44.77
N MET A 328 -1.67 13.14 -45.34
CA MET A 328 -2.20 11.95 -44.66
C MET A 328 -1.13 10.89 -44.35
N ASP A 329 0.13 11.13 -44.71
CA ASP A 329 1.23 10.27 -44.28
C ASP A 329 1.49 10.38 -42.76
N THR A 330 2.42 9.56 -42.26
CA THR A 330 2.78 9.54 -40.84
C THR A 330 3.31 10.90 -40.39
N ARG A 331 3.13 11.22 -39.10
CA ARG A 331 3.62 12.47 -38.50
C ARG A 331 5.11 12.69 -38.75
N GLU A 332 5.88 11.61 -38.70
CA GLU A 332 7.31 11.62 -38.99
C GLU A 332 7.58 12.05 -40.43
N HIS A 333 6.91 11.43 -41.42
CA HIS A 333 7.12 11.76 -42.83
C HIS A 333 6.77 13.21 -43.12
N VAL A 334 5.60 13.67 -42.64
CA VAL A 334 5.15 15.06 -42.84
C VAL A 334 6.08 16.06 -42.13
N SER A 335 6.50 15.76 -40.89
CA SER A 335 7.43 16.64 -40.16
C SER A 335 8.79 16.70 -40.86
N ASN A 336 9.33 15.56 -41.30
CA ASN A 336 10.60 15.50 -42.02
C ASN A 336 10.53 16.22 -43.37
N ALA A 337 9.40 16.14 -44.08
CA ALA A 337 9.19 16.90 -45.32
C ALA A 337 9.22 18.41 -45.06
N ILE A 338 8.57 18.89 -43.98
CA ILE A 338 8.63 20.30 -43.57
C ILE A 338 10.05 20.69 -43.18
N MET A 339 10.73 19.86 -42.36
CA MET A 339 12.06 20.18 -41.83
C MET A 339 13.17 20.20 -42.89
N LYS A 340 12.93 19.65 -44.08
CA LYS A 340 13.82 19.77 -45.26
C LYS A 340 13.70 21.12 -45.97
N LEU A 341 12.62 21.88 -45.73
CA LEU A 341 12.44 23.22 -46.27
C LEU A 341 13.31 24.23 -45.50
N PRO A 342 13.65 25.39 -46.11
CA PRO A 342 14.35 26.46 -45.41
C PRO A 342 13.58 26.94 -44.18
N THR A 343 14.29 27.17 -43.07
CA THR A 343 13.71 27.76 -41.86
C THR A 343 13.36 29.22 -42.10
N ALA A 344 12.31 29.71 -41.44
CA ALA A 344 11.81 31.08 -41.56
C ALA A 344 12.56 32.09 -40.67
N THR A 345 13.48 31.63 -39.83
CA THR A 345 14.29 32.44 -38.92
C THR A 345 15.73 32.53 -39.43
N ASP A 346 16.12 33.73 -39.88
CA ASP A 346 17.52 34.09 -40.20
C ASP A 346 18.14 34.87 -39.03
N GLY A 347 19.32 34.45 -38.58
CA GLY A 347 20.14 35.15 -37.58
C GLY A 347 19.81 34.80 -36.11
N ASP A 348 20.84 34.43 -35.35
CA ASP A 348 20.89 34.15 -33.90
C ASP A 348 20.46 32.75 -33.41
N GLY A 349 19.77 31.92 -34.22
CA GLY A 349 19.70 30.47 -33.99
C GLY A 349 18.96 29.97 -32.74
N VAL A 350 18.10 30.78 -32.12
CA VAL A 350 17.37 30.40 -30.88
C VAL A 350 16.10 29.59 -31.16
N ILE A 351 15.39 29.86 -32.27
CA ILE A 351 14.10 29.21 -32.62
C ILE A 351 14.19 28.55 -33.99
N LYS A 352 13.90 27.25 -34.04
CA LYS A 352 13.86 26.42 -35.25
C LYS A 352 12.42 26.32 -35.78
N GLN A 353 12.03 27.26 -36.66
CA GLN A 353 10.66 27.43 -37.15
C GLN A 353 10.60 27.50 -38.68
N TRP A 354 9.47 27.07 -39.26
CA TRP A 354 9.16 27.08 -40.69
C TRP A 354 7.84 27.82 -40.97
N ASP A 355 7.71 28.39 -42.16
CA ASP A 355 6.54 29.17 -42.57
C ASP A 355 5.60 28.37 -43.49
N ILE A 356 4.94 27.37 -42.94
CA ILE A 356 4.01 26.50 -43.69
C ILE A 356 2.60 27.05 -43.58
N THR A 357 1.87 27.12 -44.69
CA THR A 357 0.45 27.46 -44.67
C THR A 357 -0.40 26.20 -44.61
N ILE A 358 -1.25 26.07 -43.59
CA ILE A 358 -2.37 25.11 -43.63
C ILE A 358 -3.59 25.81 -44.24
N LEU A 359 -4.22 25.17 -45.23
CA LEU A 359 -5.40 25.67 -45.93
C LEU A 359 -6.56 24.68 -45.79
N LEU A 360 -7.73 25.19 -45.42
CA LEU A 360 -8.97 24.43 -45.26
C LEU A 360 -10.04 25.01 -46.19
N ASP A 361 -10.66 24.14 -46.98
CA ASP A 361 -11.76 24.50 -47.86
C ASP A 361 -13.11 24.56 -47.10
N PRO A 362 -14.22 24.98 -47.74
CA PRO A 362 -15.54 25.02 -47.10
C PRO A 362 -15.95 23.68 -46.49
N GLY A 363 -15.64 22.57 -47.17
CA GLY A 363 -15.99 21.24 -46.71
C GLY A 363 -15.18 20.79 -45.49
N ALA A 364 -13.85 20.93 -45.53
CA ALA A 364 -12.97 20.63 -44.40
C ALA A 364 -13.21 21.54 -43.19
N SER A 365 -13.52 22.83 -43.43
CA SER A 365 -13.82 23.77 -42.34
C SER A 365 -15.18 23.49 -41.69
N ALA A 366 -16.21 23.12 -42.46
CA ALA A 366 -17.50 22.68 -41.92
C ALA A 366 -17.37 21.40 -41.09
N ALA A 367 -16.56 20.45 -41.56
CA ALA A 367 -16.23 19.22 -40.86
C ALA A 367 -15.58 19.46 -39.48
N ALA A 368 -14.72 20.48 -39.41
CA ALA A 368 -13.97 20.86 -38.24
C ALA A 368 -14.60 22.04 -37.45
N ALA A 369 -15.88 22.37 -37.69
CA ALA A 369 -16.52 23.59 -37.19
C ALA A 369 -16.35 23.82 -35.67
N ASN A 370 -16.37 22.74 -34.88
CA ASN A 370 -16.17 22.77 -33.42
C ASN A 370 -14.78 23.31 -33.00
N HIS A 371 -13.79 23.27 -33.89
CA HIS A 371 -12.44 23.77 -33.67
C HIS A 371 -12.18 25.12 -34.37
N ILE A 372 -12.75 25.33 -35.56
CA ILE A 372 -12.51 26.53 -36.37
C ILE A 372 -12.89 27.80 -35.60
N GLY A 373 -14.04 27.82 -34.93
CA GLY A 373 -14.47 29.00 -34.18
C GLY A 373 -13.48 29.41 -33.08
N PHE A 374 -12.85 28.44 -32.41
CA PHE A 374 -11.81 28.71 -31.41
C PHE A 374 -10.53 29.24 -32.05
N TYR A 375 -10.07 28.62 -33.15
CA TYR A 375 -8.85 29.05 -33.84
C TYR A 375 -8.99 30.42 -34.51
N GLU A 376 -10.16 30.73 -35.05
CA GLU A 376 -10.49 32.06 -35.60
C GLU A 376 -10.57 33.11 -34.50
N TRP A 377 -11.26 32.82 -33.39
CA TRP A 377 -11.31 33.71 -32.24
C TRP A 377 -9.91 34.00 -31.65
N LYS A 378 -9.02 33.01 -31.66
CA LYS A 378 -7.60 33.18 -31.27
C LYS A 378 -6.72 33.85 -32.33
N GLY A 379 -7.24 34.12 -33.54
CA GLY A 379 -6.46 34.68 -34.64
C GLY A 379 -5.46 33.72 -35.29
N LEU A 380 -5.55 32.41 -34.99
CA LEU A 380 -4.67 31.37 -35.53
C LEU A 380 -5.08 30.92 -36.94
N LEU A 381 -6.38 31.00 -37.24
CA LEU A 381 -6.95 30.84 -38.58
C LEU A 381 -7.60 32.14 -39.03
N LYS A 382 -7.41 32.48 -40.31
CA LYS A 382 -8.02 33.64 -40.96
C LYS A 382 -8.87 33.18 -42.12
N LYS A 383 -10.11 33.68 -42.18
CA LYS A 383 -11.00 33.51 -43.32
C LYS A 383 -10.61 34.47 -44.46
N VAL A 384 -10.40 33.93 -45.66
CA VAL A 384 -10.01 34.69 -46.87
C VAL A 384 -10.74 34.13 -48.09
N LYS A 385 -10.77 34.87 -49.21
CA LYS A 385 -11.25 34.32 -50.49
C LYS A 385 -10.11 33.68 -51.26
N VAL A 386 -10.41 32.67 -52.08
CA VAL A 386 -9.39 32.00 -52.92
C VAL A 386 -8.67 33.01 -53.83
N ARG A 387 -9.37 34.02 -54.36
CA ARG A 387 -8.77 35.09 -55.18
C ARG A 387 -7.74 35.96 -54.45
N ASP A 388 -7.76 35.97 -53.12
CA ASP A 388 -6.86 36.78 -52.30
C ASP A 388 -5.55 36.01 -51.95
N LEU A 389 -5.44 34.73 -52.36
CA LEU A 389 -4.23 33.93 -52.20
C LEU A 389 -3.13 34.33 -53.19
N LYS A 390 -1.88 33.95 -52.90
CA LYS A 390 -0.77 34.12 -53.85
C LYS A 390 -1.00 33.26 -55.12
N PRO A 391 -0.53 33.68 -56.31
CA PRO A 391 -0.74 32.91 -57.55
C PRO A 391 -0.33 31.43 -57.48
N ALA A 392 0.80 31.12 -56.82
CA ALA A 392 1.25 29.74 -56.63
C ALA A 392 0.31 28.91 -55.75
N GLN A 393 -0.27 29.53 -54.72
CA GLN A 393 -1.24 28.88 -53.83
C GLN A 393 -2.56 28.60 -54.56
N ILE A 394 -3.03 29.54 -55.38
CA ILE A 394 -4.21 29.34 -56.24
C ILE A 394 -3.99 28.16 -57.18
N ALA A 395 -2.82 28.07 -57.82
CA ALA A 395 -2.49 26.95 -58.71
C ALA A 395 -2.47 25.61 -57.96
N ALA A 396 -1.92 25.57 -56.75
CA ALA A 396 -1.91 24.36 -55.91
C ALA A 396 -3.33 23.93 -55.49
N VAL A 397 -4.18 24.89 -55.10
CA VAL A 397 -5.59 24.66 -54.75
C VAL A 397 -6.37 24.12 -55.95
N ASP A 398 -6.22 24.74 -57.12
CA ASP A 398 -6.91 24.31 -58.34
C ASP A 398 -6.50 22.90 -58.75
N LYS A 399 -5.20 22.58 -58.69
CA LYS A 399 -4.66 21.26 -59.02
C LYS A 399 -5.19 20.18 -58.07
N TYR A 400 -5.23 20.47 -56.76
CA TYR A 400 -5.76 19.53 -55.78
C TYR A 400 -7.28 19.36 -55.94
N ALA A 401 -8.03 20.45 -56.12
CA ALA A 401 -9.47 20.39 -56.37
C ALA A 401 -9.80 19.58 -57.64
N GLN A 402 -8.95 19.67 -58.67
CA GLN A 402 -9.08 18.86 -59.89
C GLN A 402 -8.91 17.36 -59.62
N ALA A 403 -7.83 16.97 -58.92
CA ALA A 403 -7.62 15.57 -58.55
C ALA A 403 -8.77 15.02 -57.68
N VAL A 404 -9.31 15.85 -56.77
CA VAL A 404 -10.47 15.48 -55.95
C VAL A 404 -11.71 15.25 -56.81
N ALA A 405 -11.99 16.14 -57.77
CA ALA A 405 -13.13 16.04 -58.67
C ALA A 405 -13.05 14.84 -59.65
N GLU A 406 -11.84 14.52 -60.11
CA GLU A 406 -11.61 13.47 -61.11
C GLU A 406 -11.59 12.05 -60.54
N GLY A 407 -11.58 11.87 -59.22
CA GLY A 407 -11.46 10.50 -58.69
C GLY A 407 -10.03 9.99 -58.64
N THR A 408 -9.01 10.77 -59.00
CA THR A 408 -7.61 10.31 -59.11
C THR A 408 -6.75 10.56 -57.87
N ASP A 409 -5.69 9.78 -57.68
CA ASP A 409 -4.65 10.09 -56.70
C ASP A 409 -3.99 11.43 -57.07
N ASP A 410 -3.64 12.23 -56.07
CA ASP A 410 -2.92 13.48 -56.32
C ASP A 410 -1.42 13.22 -56.63
N GLU A 411 -0.68 14.29 -56.93
CA GLU A 411 0.75 14.18 -57.28
C GLU A 411 1.66 13.63 -56.16
N PHE A 412 1.13 13.49 -54.94
CA PHE A 412 1.83 12.91 -53.78
C PHE A 412 1.23 11.56 -53.34
N GLY A 413 0.28 11.00 -54.08
CA GLY A 413 -0.35 9.72 -53.78
C GLY A 413 -1.42 9.77 -52.67
N ARG A 414 -1.96 10.95 -52.35
CA ARG A 414 -3.01 11.11 -51.33
C ARG A 414 -4.33 10.51 -51.80
N LYS A 415 -4.71 9.39 -51.21
CA LYS A 415 -5.99 8.69 -51.49
C LYS A 415 -7.17 9.23 -50.68
N GLN A 416 -6.91 9.70 -49.46
CA GLN A 416 -7.92 10.15 -48.50
C GLN A 416 -8.16 11.66 -48.66
N ARG A 417 -9.34 12.03 -49.18
CA ARG A 417 -9.68 13.41 -49.56
C ARG A 417 -10.49 14.18 -48.52
N GLY A 418 -10.83 13.53 -47.41
CA GLY A 418 -11.66 14.12 -46.37
C GLY A 418 -13.03 14.56 -46.90
N ARG A 419 -13.49 15.72 -46.44
CA ARG A 419 -14.76 16.35 -46.85
C ARG A 419 -14.54 17.52 -47.82
N TRP A 420 -13.48 17.52 -48.61
CA TRP A 420 -13.19 18.60 -49.56
C TRP A 420 -14.33 18.82 -50.59
N THR A 421 -14.79 20.06 -50.76
CA THR A 421 -15.91 20.45 -51.64
C THR A 421 -15.58 21.59 -52.62
N LEU A 422 -14.40 22.21 -52.53
CA LEU A 422 -14.03 23.32 -53.41
C LEU A 422 -14.07 22.91 -54.89
N LYS A 423 -14.75 23.70 -55.72
CA LYS A 423 -14.84 23.50 -57.18
C LYS A 423 -13.51 23.81 -57.88
N THR A 424 -13.39 23.38 -59.13
CA THR A 424 -12.15 23.52 -59.92
C THR A 424 -12.05 24.88 -60.63
N GLY A 425 -10.83 25.42 -60.72
CA GLY A 425 -10.49 26.58 -61.54
C GLY A 425 -11.24 27.86 -61.13
N LYS A 426 -11.58 28.71 -62.10
CA LYS A 426 -12.17 30.04 -61.85
C LYS A 426 -13.46 30.03 -61.03
N GLN A 427 -14.16 28.89 -60.93
CA GLN A 427 -15.42 28.77 -60.20
C GLN A 427 -15.27 28.87 -58.68
N ASN A 428 -14.06 28.66 -58.13
CA ASN A 428 -13.82 28.72 -56.69
C ASN A 428 -13.33 30.08 -56.17
N ARG A 429 -13.14 31.08 -57.05
CA ARG A 429 -12.39 32.32 -56.71
C ARG A 429 -13.05 33.16 -55.63
N ASP A 430 -14.37 33.16 -55.58
CA ASP A 430 -15.16 33.90 -54.58
C ASP A 430 -15.56 33.04 -53.36
N GLU A 431 -15.18 31.76 -53.33
CA GLU A 431 -15.40 30.87 -52.19
C GLU A 431 -14.52 31.29 -51.01
N ASP A 432 -15.09 31.16 -49.82
CA ASP A 432 -14.37 31.44 -48.58
C ASP A 432 -13.59 30.21 -48.11
N ILE A 433 -12.34 30.41 -47.73
CA ILE A 433 -11.44 29.39 -47.19
C ILE A 433 -10.79 29.89 -45.91
N TYR A 434 -10.23 28.98 -45.12
CA TYR A 434 -9.43 29.31 -43.94
C TYR A 434 -7.96 29.02 -44.18
N ILE A 435 -7.09 29.95 -43.80
CA ILE A 435 -5.63 29.77 -43.81
C ILE A 435 -5.03 30.03 -42.42
N GLY A 436 -3.97 29.31 -42.09
CA GLY A 436 -3.17 29.54 -40.89
C GLY A 436 -1.69 29.22 -41.11
N ARG A 437 -0.82 29.80 -40.30
CA ARG A 437 0.62 29.50 -40.32
C ARG A 437 0.91 28.39 -39.33
N VAL A 438 1.61 27.35 -39.75
CA VAL A 438 1.97 26.20 -38.93
C VAL A 438 3.43 25.83 -39.06
N THR A 439 3.95 25.18 -38.02
CA THR A 439 5.33 24.68 -37.97
C THR A 439 5.39 23.35 -37.20
N PRO A 440 6.39 22.48 -37.41
CA PRO A 440 6.58 21.30 -36.59
C PRO A 440 6.89 21.67 -35.14
N ILE A 441 6.34 20.90 -34.20
CA ILE A 441 6.46 21.16 -32.77
C ILE A 441 6.72 19.86 -32.00
N THR A 442 7.49 19.93 -30.92
CA THR A 442 7.52 18.84 -29.94
C THR A 442 6.22 18.80 -29.15
N HIS A 443 5.77 17.58 -28.84
CA HIS A 443 4.47 17.40 -28.22
C HIS A 443 4.51 16.53 -26.95
N PHE A 444 5.24 15.42 -27.00
CA PHE A 444 5.29 14.45 -25.90
C PHE A 444 6.64 13.75 -25.87
N THR A 445 7.18 13.49 -24.68
CA THR A 445 8.43 12.72 -24.50
C THR A 445 8.11 11.33 -23.98
N MET A 446 8.40 10.30 -24.76
CA MET A 446 8.16 8.90 -24.37
C MET A 446 9.23 8.37 -23.43
N GLY A 447 10.41 8.98 -23.45
CA GLY A 447 11.48 8.72 -22.50
C GLY A 447 11.29 9.42 -21.17
N GLY A 448 11.87 8.81 -20.13
CA GLY A 448 11.81 9.31 -18.76
C GLY A 448 12.45 8.33 -17.78
N VAL A 449 12.13 8.44 -16.50
CA VAL A 449 12.67 7.54 -15.47
C VAL A 449 12.11 6.12 -15.60
N ALA A 450 12.96 5.12 -15.38
CA ALA A 450 12.57 3.73 -15.35
C ALA A 450 11.65 3.44 -14.16
N ILE A 451 10.55 2.74 -14.43
CA ILE A 451 9.62 2.24 -13.41
C ILE A 451 9.30 0.76 -13.66
N ASP A 452 8.88 0.07 -12.61
CA ASP A 452 8.22 -1.24 -12.72
C ASP A 452 6.70 -1.12 -12.80
N GLU A 453 5.99 -2.26 -12.84
CA GLU A 453 4.52 -2.31 -12.92
C GLU A 453 3.82 -1.74 -11.68
N LYS A 454 4.58 -1.53 -10.59
CA LYS A 454 4.15 -0.93 -9.33
C LYS A 454 4.50 0.57 -9.25
N ALA A 455 4.96 1.16 -10.34
CA ALA A 455 5.36 2.56 -10.43
C ALA A 455 6.52 2.96 -9.49
N ARG A 456 7.33 2.00 -9.03
CA ARG A 456 8.54 2.27 -8.24
C ARG A 456 9.67 2.70 -9.16
N VAL A 457 10.37 3.77 -8.80
CA VAL A 457 11.51 4.25 -9.59
C VAL A 457 12.67 3.27 -9.48
N LEU A 458 13.30 2.92 -10.59
CA LEU A 458 14.36 1.92 -10.63
C LEU A 458 15.75 2.57 -10.72
N THR A 459 16.72 1.96 -10.05
CA THR A 459 18.15 2.24 -10.15
C THR A 459 18.89 1.01 -10.66
N LYS A 460 20.07 1.20 -11.25
CA LYS A 460 20.90 0.11 -11.76
C LYS A 460 22.01 -0.25 -10.78
N ILE A 461 21.95 -1.46 -10.23
CA ILE A 461 22.97 -2.02 -9.32
C ILE A 461 23.46 -3.34 -9.93
N GLU A 462 24.77 -3.47 -10.12
CA GLU A 462 25.39 -4.69 -10.69
C GLU A 462 24.76 -5.17 -12.01
N GLY A 463 24.33 -4.21 -12.84
CA GLY A 463 23.69 -4.49 -14.13
C GLY A 463 22.20 -4.85 -14.05
N LYS A 464 21.61 -4.99 -12.85
CA LYS A 464 20.18 -5.24 -12.64
C LYS A 464 19.44 -3.98 -12.22
N LEU A 465 18.21 -3.81 -12.70
CA LEU A 465 17.34 -2.75 -12.22
C LEU A 465 16.65 -3.19 -10.92
N VAL A 466 16.73 -2.36 -9.89
CA VAL A 466 16.10 -2.56 -8.60
C VAL A 466 15.39 -1.28 -8.13
N PRO A 467 14.28 -1.37 -7.38
CA PRO A 467 13.58 -0.18 -6.88
C PRO A 467 14.42 0.68 -5.94
N ILE A 468 14.27 2.01 -6.05
CA ILE A 468 14.74 2.98 -5.05
C ILE A 468 13.67 3.08 -3.95
N PRO A 469 13.96 2.66 -2.71
CA PRO A 469 12.97 2.68 -1.63
C PRO A 469 12.44 4.09 -1.35
N GLY A 470 11.12 4.21 -1.19
CA GLY A 470 10.45 5.49 -0.88
C GLY A 470 10.26 6.43 -2.07
N LEU A 471 10.58 6.00 -3.30
CA LEU A 471 10.49 6.83 -4.51
C LEU A 471 9.62 6.19 -5.61
N PHE A 472 8.60 6.93 -6.03
CA PHE A 472 7.62 6.54 -7.05
C PHE A 472 7.54 7.57 -8.16
N ALA A 473 7.08 7.17 -9.34
CA ALA A 473 6.85 8.10 -10.44
C ALA A 473 5.69 7.65 -11.34
N ALA A 474 4.93 8.63 -11.88
CA ALA A 474 3.81 8.37 -12.77
C ALA A 474 3.57 9.51 -13.77
N GLY A 475 3.04 9.16 -14.95
CA GLY A 475 2.81 10.09 -16.07
C GLY A 475 4.07 10.31 -16.92
N GLU A 476 4.08 11.33 -17.77
CA GLU A 476 5.13 11.61 -18.77
C GLU A 476 6.56 11.83 -18.21
N ILE A 477 6.74 11.85 -16.89
CA ILE A 477 8.07 11.81 -16.26
C ILE A 477 8.72 10.41 -16.39
N THR A 478 7.93 9.37 -16.67
CA THR A 478 8.39 7.98 -16.75
C THR A 478 8.68 7.55 -18.18
N GLY A 479 9.61 6.60 -18.32
CA GLY A 479 9.97 5.97 -19.60
C GLY A 479 9.52 4.51 -19.66
N GLY A 480 9.55 3.94 -20.87
CA GLY A 480 9.32 2.51 -21.09
C GLY A 480 7.91 2.13 -21.54
N ILE A 481 6.87 2.93 -21.29
CA ILE A 481 5.48 2.56 -21.62
C ILE A 481 5.20 2.66 -23.13
N HIS A 482 5.60 3.76 -23.77
CA HIS A 482 5.18 4.09 -25.14
C HIS A 482 6.22 3.78 -26.22
N GLY A 483 7.42 3.34 -25.86
CA GLY A 483 8.49 3.03 -26.81
C GLY A 483 8.78 4.19 -27.78
N ASP A 484 8.75 3.90 -29.08
CA ASP A 484 9.08 4.85 -30.15
C ASP A 484 7.96 5.87 -30.46
N ASN A 485 6.71 5.57 -30.12
CA ASN A 485 5.60 6.47 -30.40
C ASN A 485 4.40 6.23 -29.48
N ARG A 486 3.84 7.32 -28.95
CA ARG A 486 2.61 7.29 -28.14
C ARG A 486 1.34 7.34 -29.01
N LEU A 487 0.39 6.45 -28.73
CA LEU A 487 -0.98 6.53 -29.25
C LEU A 487 -1.78 7.72 -28.68
N GLY A 488 -2.61 8.34 -29.52
CA GLY A 488 -3.52 9.41 -29.11
C GLY A 488 -4.42 8.97 -27.96
N GLY A 489 -4.60 9.80 -26.92
CA GLY A 489 -5.42 9.45 -25.74
C GLY A 489 -4.73 8.57 -24.68
N SER A 490 -3.61 7.91 -25.00
CA SER A 490 -2.90 7.07 -24.03
C SER A 490 -2.11 7.85 -22.96
N SER A 491 -1.83 9.14 -23.18
CA SER A 491 -1.17 10.00 -22.16
C SER A 491 -2.09 10.35 -21.00
N LEU A 492 -3.39 10.53 -21.22
CA LEU A 492 -4.32 10.70 -20.10
C LEU A 492 -4.53 9.36 -19.38
N LEU A 493 -4.55 8.26 -20.14
CA LEU A 493 -4.73 6.92 -19.58
C LEU A 493 -3.56 6.52 -18.68
N GLU A 494 -2.31 6.71 -19.11
CA GLU A 494 -1.14 6.37 -18.27
C GLU A 494 -1.15 7.17 -16.97
N CYS A 495 -1.59 8.44 -17.02
CA CYS A 495 -1.64 9.30 -15.85
C CYS A 495 -2.60 8.72 -14.82
N VAL A 496 -3.76 8.22 -15.24
CA VAL A 496 -4.73 7.62 -14.32
C VAL A 496 -4.26 6.25 -13.84
N VAL A 497 -3.85 5.35 -14.74
CA VAL A 497 -3.46 3.97 -14.38
C VAL A 497 -2.23 3.96 -13.46
N TYR A 498 -1.14 4.61 -13.88
CA TYR A 498 0.08 4.63 -13.08
C TYR A 498 0.02 5.65 -11.95
N GLY A 499 -0.76 6.73 -12.07
CA GLY A 499 -1.00 7.64 -10.96
C GLY A 499 -1.71 6.93 -9.81
N ARG A 500 -2.79 6.19 -10.09
CA ARG A 500 -3.48 5.38 -9.07
C ARG A 500 -2.59 4.25 -8.56
N THR A 501 -1.88 3.54 -9.44
CA THR A 501 -0.93 2.49 -9.01
C THR A 501 0.11 3.05 -8.03
N ALA A 502 0.75 4.17 -8.38
CA ALA A 502 1.73 4.83 -7.52
C ALA A 502 1.10 5.35 -6.23
N GLY A 503 -0.12 5.89 -6.27
CA GLY A 503 -0.87 6.32 -5.07
C GLY A 503 -1.23 5.18 -4.13
N ALA A 504 -1.52 3.99 -4.66
CA ALA A 504 -1.74 2.80 -3.85
C ALA A 504 -0.44 2.24 -3.28
N GLU A 505 0.59 2.09 -4.13
CA GLU A 505 1.87 1.53 -3.74
C GLU A 505 2.66 2.47 -2.82
N VAL A 506 2.57 3.79 -2.93
CA VAL A 506 3.24 4.71 -2.00
C VAL A 506 2.73 4.59 -0.56
N VAL A 507 1.48 4.11 -0.41
CA VAL A 507 0.91 3.70 0.89
C VAL A 507 1.24 2.22 1.19
N GLY A 508 1.23 1.36 0.16
CA GLY A 508 1.41 -0.09 0.23
C GLY A 508 2.82 -0.64 0.02
N SER A 509 3.88 0.18 -0.03
CA SER A 509 5.28 -0.22 -0.29
C SER A 509 5.86 -1.22 0.73
N GLY A 510 5.06 -1.71 1.67
CA GLY A 510 5.29 -2.89 2.49
C GLY A 510 4.63 -4.18 1.98
N MET A 511 4.36 -4.35 0.67
CA MET A 511 3.61 -5.51 0.13
C MET A 511 4.42 -6.82 -0.05
N TYR A 512 5.46 -7.03 0.76
CA TYR A 512 5.81 -8.33 1.37
C TYR A 512 6.55 -8.09 2.70
N ASP A 513 6.12 -7.08 3.44
CA ASP A 513 6.61 -6.74 4.77
C ASP A 513 5.46 -6.90 5.75
N GLY A 514 5.08 -8.16 5.95
CA GLY A 514 4.29 -8.62 7.08
C GLY A 514 2.92 -7.99 7.34
N GLN A 515 2.34 -7.16 6.48
CA GLN A 515 1.07 -6.56 6.84
C GLN A 515 -0.06 -7.60 6.95
N GLU A 516 -0.79 -7.53 8.06
CA GLU A 516 -1.91 -8.42 8.35
C GLU A 516 -3.04 -8.18 7.33
N GLU A 517 -3.27 -9.13 6.42
CA GLU A 517 -4.41 -9.09 5.51
C GLU A 517 -5.66 -9.61 6.23
N HIS A 518 -6.30 -8.74 7.00
CA HIS A 518 -7.57 -9.01 7.68
C HIS A 518 -8.73 -9.06 6.67
N ASP A 519 -9.78 -9.80 7.01
CA ASP A 519 -11.07 -9.63 6.33
C ASP A 519 -11.64 -8.26 6.75
N ASN A 520 -11.49 -7.25 5.89
CA ASN A 520 -11.84 -5.87 6.25
C ASN A 520 -13.31 -5.74 6.63
N LEU A 521 -14.20 -6.52 6.01
CA LEU A 521 -15.63 -6.47 6.30
C LEU A 521 -15.94 -7.02 7.70
N VAL A 522 -15.27 -8.11 8.09
CA VAL A 522 -15.37 -8.65 9.45
C VAL A 522 -14.75 -7.70 10.46
N TRP A 523 -13.59 -7.12 10.13
CA TRP A 523 -12.90 -6.15 10.98
C TRP A 523 -13.77 -4.92 11.24
N ASP A 524 -14.32 -4.29 10.21
CA ASP A 524 -15.19 -3.10 10.31
C ASP A 524 -16.40 -3.38 11.22
N LYS A 525 -17.10 -4.52 11.00
CA LYS A 525 -18.25 -4.92 11.84
C LYS A 525 -17.87 -5.12 13.31
N ASN A 526 -16.73 -5.74 13.55
CA ASN A 526 -16.27 -5.98 14.91
C ASN A 526 -15.81 -4.69 15.58
N ASP A 527 -15.17 -3.78 14.85
CA ASP A 527 -14.76 -2.47 15.37
C ASP A 527 -15.98 -1.64 15.79
N GLU A 528 -17.03 -1.58 14.94
CA GLU A 528 -18.31 -0.95 15.30
C GLU A 528 -18.91 -1.56 16.58
N THR A 529 -18.91 -2.88 16.70
CA THR A 529 -19.46 -3.58 17.87
C THR A 529 -18.63 -3.28 19.13
N VAL A 530 -17.32 -3.17 19.00
CA VAL A 530 -16.39 -2.83 20.08
C VAL A 530 -16.60 -1.38 20.51
N GLU A 531 -16.70 -0.43 19.59
CA GLU A 531 -16.98 0.97 19.93
C GLU A 531 -18.27 1.11 20.75
N VAL A 532 -19.34 0.43 20.34
CA VAL A 532 -20.61 0.43 21.07
C VAL A 532 -20.44 -0.17 22.47
N ALA A 533 -19.75 -1.31 22.60
CA ALA A 533 -19.51 -1.95 23.89
C ALA A 533 -18.68 -1.06 24.83
N GLN A 534 -17.63 -0.42 24.31
CA GLN A 534 -16.77 0.48 25.08
C GLN A 534 -17.52 1.74 25.53
N GLN A 535 -18.38 2.31 24.68
CA GLN A 535 -19.24 3.43 25.06
C GLN A 535 -20.20 3.06 26.19
N GLN A 536 -20.81 1.86 26.14
CA GLN A 536 -21.69 1.37 27.21
C GLN A 536 -20.95 1.24 28.55
N MET A 537 -19.72 0.74 28.52
CA MET A 537 -18.88 0.59 29.72
C MET A 537 -18.46 1.92 30.36
N ARG A 538 -18.52 3.04 29.62
CA ARG A 538 -18.23 4.38 30.16
C ARG A 538 -19.45 5.05 30.80
N LEU A 539 -20.63 4.47 30.68
CA LEU A 539 -21.84 5.03 31.28
C LEU A 539 -21.76 5.01 32.80
N LYS A 540 -22.22 6.08 33.45
CA LYS A 540 -22.30 6.16 34.92
C LYS A 540 -23.08 4.99 35.54
N THR A 541 -24.05 4.45 34.81
CA THR A 541 -24.81 3.27 35.22
C THR A 541 -23.93 2.04 35.34
N PHE A 542 -23.00 1.82 34.40
CA PHE A 542 -22.03 0.73 34.46
C PHE A 542 -21.04 0.93 35.62
N CYS A 543 -20.49 2.14 35.80
CA CYS A 543 -19.59 2.43 36.91
C CYS A 543 -20.24 2.11 38.28
N ARG A 544 -21.52 2.49 38.47
CA ARG A 544 -22.27 2.17 39.69
C ARG A 544 -22.48 0.67 39.90
N LYS A 545 -22.63 -0.11 38.83
CA LYS A 545 -22.70 -1.58 38.92
C LYS A 545 -21.39 -2.16 39.42
N VAL A 546 -20.25 -1.68 38.90
CA VAL A 546 -18.92 -2.11 39.37
C VAL A 546 -18.73 -1.76 40.84
N GLU A 547 -19.08 -0.55 41.27
CA GLU A 547 -19.03 -0.14 42.69
C GLU A 547 -19.91 -1.04 43.57
N GLY A 548 -21.17 -1.25 43.19
CA GLY A 548 -22.10 -2.12 43.93
C GLY A 548 -21.62 -3.56 44.01
N PHE A 549 -21.03 -4.07 42.93
CA PHE A 549 -20.46 -5.42 42.89
C PHE A 549 -19.25 -5.57 43.81
N VAL A 550 -18.30 -4.61 43.77
CA VAL A 550 -17.15 -4.63 44.68
C VAL A 550 -17.62 -4.49 46.14
N GLN A 551 -18.57 -3.59 46.41
CA GLN A 551 -19.15 -3.45 47.74
C GLN A 551 -19.78 -4.77 48.24
N GLN A 552 -20.48 -5.51 47.37
CA GLN A 552 -21.04 -6.81 47.71
C GLN A 552 -19.95 -7.84 48.04
N LYS A 553 -18.85 -7.88 47.27
CA LYS A 553 -17.75 -8.84 47.47
C LYS A 553 -16.96 -8.60 48.75
N PHE A 554 -16.73 -7.35 49.12
CA PHE A 554 -15.94 -6.99 50.30
C PHE A 554 -16.78 -6.63 51.54
N GLY A 555 -18.09 -6.43 51.39
CA GLY A 555 -18.99 -6.03 52.48
C GLY A 555 -18.73 -4.62 53.01
N ARG A 556 -18.09 -3.75 52.22
CA ARG A 556 -17.67 -2.40 52.60
C ARG A 556 -17.96 -1.39 51.49
N PRO A 557 -18.19 -0.10 51.81
CA PRO A 557 -18.36 0.92 50.78
C PRO A 557 -17.21 0.94 49.78
N ALA A 558 -17.56 1.00 48.50
CA ALA A 558 -16.61 0.98 47.40
C ALA A 558 -16.86 2.18 46.46
N THR A 559 -15.80 2.81 45.98
CA THR A 559 -15.87 3.98 45.09
C THR A 559 -14.89 3.82 43.93
N LEU A 560 -15.38 3.94 42.71
CA LEU A 560 -14.57 3.83 41.51
C LEU A 560 -13.71 5.10 41.32
N ILE A 561 -12.42 4.91 41.09
CA ILE A 561 -11.46 5.98 40.81
C ILE A 561 -11.38 6.15 39.29
N SER A 562 -11.73 7.35 38.82
CA SER A 562 -11.66 7.71 37.40
C SER A 562 -10.26 8.19 36.98
N PRO A 563 -9.88 8.03 35.71
CA PRO A 563 -10.64 7.39 34.62
C PRO A 563 -10.56 5.86 34.64
N LEU A 564 -11.54 5.19 34.00
CA LEU A 564 -11.41 3.77 33.67
C LEU A 564 -10.26 3.61 32.67
N MET A 565 -9.43 2.59 32.86
CA MET A 565 -8.34 2.29 31.94
C MET A 565 -8.81 1.22 30.96
N MET A 566 -8.80 1.56 29.67
CA MET A 566 -9.10 0.62 28.60
C MET A 566 -7.78 -0.04 28.17
N GLY A 567 -7.57 -1.30 28.56
CA GLY A 567 -6.49 -2.12 28.03
C GLY A 567 -6.85 -2.71 26.66
N GLY A 568 -5.90 -3.40 26.03
CA GLY A 568 -6.08 -3.99 24.70
C GLY A 568 -7.21 -5.02 24.62
N LEU A 569 -7.39 -5.82 25.68
CA LEU A 569 -8.41 -6.89 25.75
C LEU A 569 -9.26 -6.84 27.02
N ASN A 570 -8.88 -6.02 28.00
CA ASN A 570 -9.57 -5.89 29.28
C ASN A 570 -9.86 -4.43 29.62
N VAL A 571 -11.01 -4.18 30.26
CA VAL A 571 -11.32 -2.93 30.95
C VAL A 571 -10.87 -3.05 32.40
N LEU A 572 -10.07 -2.09 32.85
CA LEU A 572 -9.49 -2.05 34.18
C LEU A 572 -10.14 -0.91 34.98
N CYS A 573 -10.87 -1.27 36.04
CA CYS A 573 -11.53 -0.34 36.94
C CYS A 573 -10.80 -0.32 38.28
N ARG A 574 -10.14 0.80 38.61
CA ARG A 574 -9.56 1.02 39.95
C ARG A 574 -10.70 1.37 40.91
N VAL A 575 -10.82 0.64 42.01
CA VAL A 575 -11.87 0.85 43.01
C VAL A 575 -11.25 0.95 44.38
N ARG A 576 -11.56 2.03 45.09
CA ARG A 576 -11.23 2.20 46.51
C ARG A 576 -12.27 1.49 47.35
N VAL A 577 -11.81 0.65 48.28
CA VAL A 577 -12.67 0.02 49.28
C VAL A 577 -12.31 0.63 50.64
N GLU A 578 -13.31 1.07 51.39
CA GLU A 578 -13.09 1.70 52.70
C GLU A 578 -12.31 0.78 53.65
N ASP A 579 -11.36 1.37 54.39
CA ASP A 579 -10.45 0.68 55.31
C ASP A 579 -9.61 -0.46 54.68
N MET A 580 -9.37 -0.38 53.37
CA MET A 580 -8.45 -1.27 52.65
C MET A 580 -7.39 -0.46 51.91
N SER A 581 -6.13 -0.88 52.04
CA SER A 581 -5.00 -0.36 51.26
C SER A 581 -4.11 -1.54 50.85
N PRO A 582 -3.67 -1.63 49.59
CA PRO A 582 -3.94 -0.72 48.47
C PRO A 582 -5.38 -0.83 47.93
N ASP A 583 -5.75 0.07 47.01
CA ASP A 583 -7.01 -0.03 46.24
C ASP A 583 -7.08 -1.38 45.48
N VAL A 584 -8.26 -1.76 44.99
CA VAL A 584 -8.43 -2.97 44.17
C VAL A 584 -8.56 -2.62 42.69
N MET A 585 -8.16 -3.55 41.83
CA MET A 585 -8.34 -3.48 40.39
C MET A 585 -9.36 -4.53 39.96
N VAL A 586 -10.43 -4.11 39.31
CA VAL A 586 -11.41 -5.00 38.67
C VAL A 586 -11.08 -5.05 37.18
N ARG A 587 -10.70 -6.24 36.70
CA ARG A 587 -10.45 -6.53 35.28
C ARG A 587 -11.68 -7.22 34.70
N LEU A 588 -12.19 -6.67 33.60
CA LEU A 588 -13.34 -7.19 32.87
C LEU A 588 -12.93 -7.42 31.41
N PRO A 589 -13.11 -8.62 30.82
CA PRO A 589 -12.87 -8.83 29.40
C PRO A 589 -13.71 -7.87 28.57
N CYS A 590 -13.11 -7.23 27.57
CA CYS A 590 -13.83 -6.32 26.70
C CYS A 590 -14.80 -7.13 25.81
N PRO A 591 -16.11 -6.82 25.82
CA PRO A 591 -17.09 -7.49 24.98
C PRO A 591 -16.70 -7.37 23.51
N SER A 592 -16.94 -8.41 22.73
CA SER A 592 -16.64 -8.49 21.29
C SER A 592 -15.15 -8.54 20.91
N LEU A 593 -14.24 -8.04 21.75
CA LEU A 593 -12.79 -8.25 21.56
C LEU A 593 -12.34 -9.64 22.04
N VAL A 594 -12.83 -10.09 23.20
CA VAL A 594 -12.49 -11.39 23.77
C VAL A 594 -13.53 -12.43 23.36
N GLN A 595 -13.10 -13.43 22.58
CA GLN A 595 -13.99 -14.44 21.99
C GLN A 595 -14.27 -15.63 22.92
N PHE A 596 -13.44 -15.82 23.96
CA PHE A 596 -13.58 -16.86 24.98
C PHE A 596 -13.55 -16.28 26.41
N PRO A 597 -14.44 -15.34 26.75
CA PRO A 597 -14.29 -14.51 27.95
C PRO A 597 -14.28 -15.33 29.25
N VAL A 598 -15.05 -16.41 29.33
CA VAL A 598 -15.10 -17.28 30.52
C VAL A 598 -13.81 -18.09 30.64
N GLU A 599 -13.46 -18.88 29.61
CA GLU A 599 -12.24 -19.71 29.61
C GLU A 599 -11.00 -18.86 29.88
N LYS A 600 -10.83 -17.75 29.12
CA LYS A 600 -9.74 -16.79 29.29
C LYS A 600 -9.60 -16.31 30.73
N THR A 601 -10.70 -15.85 31.33
CA THR A 601 -10.69 -15.30 32.70
C THR A 601 -10.33 -16.37 33.72
N MET A 602 -10.91 -17.57 33.60
CA MET A 602 -10.65 -18.66 34.54
C MET A 602 -9.21 -19.16 34.43
N TYR A 603 -8.67 -19.27 33.22
CA TYR A 603 -7.28 -19.71 32.98
C TYR A 603 -6.25 -18.68 33.42
N GLU A 604 -6.48 -17.39 33.17
CA GLU A 604 -5.62 -16.30 33.65
C GLU A 604 -5.56 -16.32 35.20
N ALA A 605 -6.72 -16.38 35.86
CA ALA A 605 -6.79 -16.40 37.31
C ALA A 605 -6.14 -17.66 37.92
N ALA A 606 -6.37 -18.83 37.32
CA ALA A 606 -5.73 -20.08 37.74
C ALA A 606 -4.20 -20.02 37.58
N THR A 607 -3.72 -19.50 36.45
CA THR A 607 -2.28 -19.34 36.18
C THR A 607 -1.64 -18.36 37.15
N ALA A 608 -2.21 -17.17 37.35
CA ALA A 608 -1.69 -16.18 38.29
C ALA A 608 -1.64 -16.75 39.72
N SER A 609 -2.69 -17.45 40.16
CA SER A 609 -2.74 -18.05 41.50
C SER A 609 -1.74 -19.20 41.66
N PHE A 610 -1.53 -20.00 40.61
CA PHE A 610 -0.51 -21.04 40.58
C PHE A 610 0.90 -20.44 40.70
N LEU A 611 1.21 -19.39 39.94
CA LEU A 611 2.52 -18.73 39.96
C LEU A 611 2.84 -18.11 41.32
N VAL A 612 1.87 -17.45 41.95
CA VAL A 612 2.01 -16.91 43.32
C VAL A 612 2.37 -18.00 44.33
N LYS A 613 1.91 -19.23 44.12
CA LYS A 613 2.16 -20.36 45.02
C LYS A 613 3.49 -21.07 44.75
N GLN A 614 3.88 -21.18 43.48
CA GLN A 614 5.00 -22.00 43.04
C GLN A 614 6.29 -21.23 42.80
N THR A 615 6.24 -19.90 42.80
CA THR A 615 7.38 -19.02 42.50
C THR A 615 7.47 -17.87 43.50
N GLN A 616 8.62 -17.22 43.56
CA GLN A 616 8.89 -15.96 44.25
C GLN A 616 8.69 -14.74 43.34
N LEU A 617 8.14 -14.94 42.14
CA LEU A 617 7.89 -13.87 41.19
C LEU A 617 6.84 -12.91 41.74
N PRO A 618 6.97 -11.60 41.49
CA PRO A 618 5.98 -10.61 41.92
C PRO A 618 4.74 -10.66 41.01
N VAL A 619 3.91 -11.69 41.17
CA VAL A 619 2.64 -11.86 40.44
C VAL A 619 1.49 -11.39 41.32
N PRO A 620 0.63 -10.46 40.87
CA PRO A 620 -0.57 -10.09 41.63
C PRO A 620 -1.59 -11.24 41.67
N GLY A 621 -1.75 -11.84 42.85
CA GLY A 621 -2.74 -12.90 43.06
C GLY A 621 -4.18 -12.37 42.97
N PRO A 622 -5.10 -13.09 42.29
CA PRO A 622 -6.51 -12.70 42.25
C PRO A 622 -7.16 -12.90 43.62
N LEU A 623 -7.94 -11.91 44.06
CA LEU A 623 -8.75 -11.95 45.28
C LEU A 623 -10.10 -12.63 45.02
N PHE A 624 -10.72 -12.31 43.90
CA PHE A 624 -11.96 -12.90 43.43
C PHE A 624 -11.92 -13.03 41.91
N PHE A 625 -12.49 -14.08 41.36
CA PHE A 625 -12.67 -14.23 39.92
C PHE A 625 -13.88 -15.12 39.66
N GLY A 626 -14.44 -15.03 38.45
CA GLY A 626 -15.57 -15.86 38.04
C GLY A 626 -16.46 -15.15 37.04
N LYS A 627 -17.74 -15.54 37.03
CA LYS A 627 -18.77 -14.96 36.17
C LYS A 627 -19.91 -14.40 37.03
N ASP A 628 -20.20 -13.13 36.83
CA ASP A 628 -21.33 -12.41 37.39
C ASP A 628 -22.46 -12.30 36.35
N SER A 629 -23.72 -12.26 36.81
CA SER A 629 -24.88 -12.18 35.92
C SER A 629 -25.01 -10.83 35.21
N GLU A 630 -24.51 -9.75 35.80
CA GLU A 630 -24.60 -8.39 35.25
C GLU A 630 -23.29 -7.91 34.63
N LEU A 631 -22.14 -8.19 35.26
CA LEU A 631 -20.83 -7.74 34.80
C LEU A 631 -20.14 -8.73 33.86
N GLY A 632 -20.62 -9.98 33.77
CA GLY A 632 -19.97 -11.03 33.00
C GLY A 632 -18.73 -11.58 33.71
N SER A 633 -17.71 -11.98 32.94
CA SER A 633 -16.48 -12.55 33.52
C SER A 633 -15.64 -11.45 34.17
N PHE A 634 -15.00 -11.73 35.30
CA PHE A 634 -14.23 -10.73 36.04
C PHE A 634 -13.05 -11.34 36.80
N ILE A 635 -12.04 -10.51 37.05
CA ILE A 635 -10.96 -10.76 38.02
C ILE A 635 -10.81 -9.51 38.90
N ILE A 636 -10.89 -9.66 40.22
CA ILE A 636 -10.55 -8.63 41.20
C ILE A 636 -9.20 -8.99 41.80
N MET A 637 -8.25 -8.05 41.76
CA MET A 637 -6.92 -8.21 42.34
C MET A 637 -6.51 -6.93 43.08
N LYS A 638 -5.45 -6.99 43.89
CA LYS A 638 -4.89 -5.79 44.52
C LYS A 638 -4.26 -4.89 43.45
N HIS A 639 -4.44 -3.58 43.58
CA HIS A 639 -3.66 -2.63 42.79
C HIS A 639 -2.20 -2.67 43.23
N TRP A 640 -1.29 -2.64 42.27
CA TRP A 640 0.14 -2.66 42.49
C TRP A 640 0.73 -1.31 42.09
N GLU A 641 1.36 -0.63 43.04
CA GLU A 641 2.04 0.63 42.78
C GLU A 641 3.26 0.38 41.87
N ASN A 642 3.39 1.19 40.82
CA ASN A 642 4.41 1.04 39.78
C ASN A 642 4.66 2.38 39.06
N SER A 643 5.79 2.49 38.36
CA SER A 643 6.19 3.66 37.56
C SER A 643 5.83 3.54 36.08
N GLY A 644 5.31 2.38 35.65
CA GLY A 644 4.95 2.07 34.26
C GLY A 644 5.45 0.70 33.81
N SER A 645 5.20 0.34 32.55
CA SER A 645 5.69 -0.90 31.93
C SER A 645 7.09 -0.74 31.33
N ILE A 646 7.80 -1.87 31.13
CA ILE A 646 9.07 -1.87 30.38
C ILE A 646 8.88 -1.28 28.98
N SER A 647 7.78 -1.60 28.29
CA SER A 647 7.51 -1.00 26.97
C SER A 647 7.42 0.52 27.06
N GLY A 648 6.69 1.08 28.04
CA GLY A 648 6.62 2.52 28.23
C GLY A 648 7.98 3.15 28.53
N ARG A 649 8.80 2.47 29.34
CA ARG A 649 10.15 2.91 29.75
C ARG A 649 11.18 2.92 28.62
N LEU A 650 11.05 1.99 27.65
CA LEU A 650 12.00 1.77 26.57
C LEU A 650 11.55 2.31 25.20
N THR A 651 10.33 2.84 25.11
CA THR A 651 9.81 3.42 23.88
C THR A 651 10.40 4.81 23.63
N ARG A 652 10.61 5.16 22.36
CA ARG A 652 10.99 6.52 21.95
C ARG A 652 9.96 7.54 22.47
N PRO A 653 10.36 8.73 22.93
CA PRO A 653 9.40 9.77 23.30
C PRO A 653 8.50 10.10 22.10
N ASN A 654 7.22 9.72 22.17
CA ASN A 654 6.21 10.07 21.19
C ASN A 654 5.05 10.79 21.88
N LYS A 655 4.55 11.86 21.27
CA LYS A 655 3.40 12.61 21.79
C LYS A 655 2.08 11.90 21.52
N ASP A 656 2.06 10.96 20.57
CA ASP A 656 0.89 10.17 20.23
C ASP A 656 0.94 8.79 20.91
N LEU A 657 0.08 8.62 21.93
CA LEU A 657 -0.07 7.38 22.70
C LEU A 657 -0.76 6.25 21.91
N SER A 658 -1.28 6.53 20.70
CA SER A 658 -1.91 5.53 19.83
C SER A 658 -0.93 4.78 18.93
N VAL A 659 0.33 5.22 18.88
CA VAL A 659 1.37 4.57 18.09
C VAL A 659 1.92 3.38 18.89
N PRO A 660 2.04 2.17 18.27
CA PRO A 660 2.64 1.02 18.93
C PRO A 660 3.99 1.33 19.53
N HIS A 661 4.28 0.74 20.70
CA HIS A 661 5.58 0.85 21.34
C HIS A 661 6.68 0.29 20.42
N VAL A 662 7.67 1.12 20.10
CA VAL A 662 8.87 0.74 19.34
C VAL A 662 10.09 1.07 20.19
N LEU A 663 11.01 0.12 20.31
CA LEU A 663 12.25 0.31 21.06
C LEU A 663 13.00 1.57 20.58
N ASP A 664 13.38 2.44 21.53
CA ASP A 664 14.33 3.50 21.24
C ASP A 664 15.70 2.90 20.96
N LEU A 665 16.13 2.98 19.70
CA LEU A 665 17.42 2.43 19.27
C LEU A 665 18.60 3.22 19.83
N ASN A 666 18.37 4.41 20.38
CA ASN A 666 19.37 5.19 21.10
C ASN A 666 19.46 4.82 22.57
N THR A 667 18.61 3.92 23.08
CA THR A 667 18.72 3.46 24.46
C THR A 667 20.11 2.87 24.69
N PRO A 668 20.88 3.36 25.67
CA PRO A 668 22.18 2.81 26.00
C PRO A 668 22.11 1.31 26.24
N GLU A 669 23.04 0.55 25.64
CA GLU A 669 23.05 -0.92 25.75
C GLU A 669 23.16 -1.40 27.20
N SER A 670 23.84 -0.64 28.06
CA SER A 670 23.95 -0.92 29.49
C SER A 670 22.61 -0.85 30.23
N ILE A 671 21.71 0.05 29.84
CA ILE A 671 20.36 0.15 30.40
C ILE A 671 19.53 -1.06 29.96
N LEU A 672 19.59 -1.39 28.67
CA LEU A 672 18.89 -2.56 28.13
C LEU A 672 19.36 -3.84 28.80
N GLU A 673 20.67 -4.05 28.91
CA GLU A 673 21.24 -5.23 29.54
C GLU A 673 20.84 -5.34 31.02
N THR A 674 20.81 -4.22 31.76
CA THR A 674 20.37 -4.20 33.16
C THR A 674 18.91 -4.64 33.30
N ILE A 675 18.00 -4.07 32.50
CA ILE A 675 16.58 -4.43 32.53
C ILE A 675 16.39 -5.88 32.07
N TRP A 676 17.04 -6.29 30.97
CA TRP A 676 16.94 -7.65 30.45
C TRP A 676 17.51 -8.70 31.39
N THR A 677 18.53 -8.38 32.19
CA THR A 677 19.06 -9.32 33.20
C THR A 677 17.99 -9.61 34.25
N LYS A 678 17.24 -8.60 34.69
CA LYS A 678 16.12 -8.77 35.64
C LYS A 678 15.00 -9.63 35.03
N VAL A 679 14.67 -9.40 33.76
CA VAL A 679 13.64 -10.19 33.06
C VAL A 679 14.10 -11.64 32.83
N ALA A 680 15.38 -11.84 32.48
CA ALA A 680 15.96 -13.16 32.29
C ALA A 680 15.92 -14.00 33.59
N LEU A 681 16.18 -13.40 34.76
CA LEU A 681 16.01 -14.07 36.05
C LEU A 681 14.56 -14.55 36.26
N CYS A 682 13.56 -13.73 35.92
CA CYS A 682 12.16 -14.15 35.99
C CYS A 682 11.85 -15.30 35.05
N LEU A 683 12.38 -15.28 33.82
CA LEU A 683 12.19 -16.37 32.87
C LEU A 683 12.88 -17.66 33.35
N LEU A 684 14.07 -17.60 33.93
CA LEU A 684 14.75 -18.77 34.49
C LEU A 684 13.92 -19.42 35.60
N GLU A 685 13.30 -18.63 36.47
CA GLU A 685 12.42 -19.15 37.52
C GLU A 685 11.14 -19.78 36.94
N LEU A 686 10.49 -19.13 35.97
CA LEU A 686 9.36 -19.73 35.23
C LEU A 686 9.77 -21.04 34.53
N SER A 687 11.03 -21.12 34.12
CA SER A 687 11.59 -22.32 33.52
C SER A 687 11.76 -23.49 34.52
N GLY A 688 11.57 -23.27 35.81
CA GLY A 688 11.48 -24.37 36.77
C GLY A 688 10.18 -25.18 36.61
N LEU A 689 9.14 -24.59 36.04
CA LEU A 689 7.78 -25.13 36.07
C LEU A 689 7.52 -26.05 34.88
N THR A 690 7.28 -27.33 35.16
CA THR A 690 7.02 -28.35 34.15
C THR A 690 5.63 -28.97 34.30
N PHE A 691 5.01 -29.31 33.17
CA PHE A 691 3.66 -29.87 33.10
C PHE A 691 3.65 -31.18 32.30
N PRO A 692 2.77 -32.14 32.65
CA PRO A 692 2.73 -33.46 32.02
C PRO A 692 2.01 -33.50 30.67
N ARG A 693 1.31 -32.42 30.28
CA ARG A 693 0.60 -32.30 29.00
C ARG A 693 0.44 -30.84 28.58
N ILE A 694 0.11 -30.60 27.32
CA ILE A 694 -0.18 -29.28 26.77
C ILE A 694 -1.66 -28.94 26.97
N GLY A 695 -1.93 -27.73 27.45
CA GLY A 695 -3.28 -27.24 27.78
C GLY A 695 -3.26 -26.05 28.74
N SER A 696 -4.43 -25.48 29.00
CA SER A 696 -4.59 -24.40 29.97
C SER A 696 -4.79 -24.94 31.40
N LEU A 697 -4.27 -24.19 32.38
CA LEU A 697 -4.42 -24.51 33.80
C LEU A 697 -5.84 -24.23 34.30
N LEU A 698 -6.36 -25.17 35.08
CA LEU A 698 -7.64 -25.09 35.78
C LEU A 698 -7.45 -25.30 37.27
N HIS A 699 -8.25 -24.60 38.06
CA HIS A 699 -8.34 -24.78 39.50
C HIS A 699 -9.34 -25.90 39.82
N THR A 700 -8.85 -27.09 40.22
CA THR A 700 -9.65 -28.33 40.35
C THR A 700 -10.11 -28.64 41.77
N GLY A 701 -9.60 -27.93 42.77
CA GLY A 701 -9.87 -28.16 44.19
C GLY A 701 -9.26 -27.06 45.05
N LYS A 702 -9.28 -27.19 46.39
CA LYS A 702 -8.71 -26.17 47.28
C LYS A 702 -7.19 -26.14 47.13
N ASP A 703 -6.69 -25.15 46.38
CA ASP A 703 -5.27 -24.91 46.08
C ASP A 703 -4.60 -25.97 45.18
N THR A 704 -5.37 -26.69 44.36
CA THR A 704 -4.86 -27.65 43.36
C THR A 704 -5.10 -27.16 41.94
N TYR A 705 -4.09 -27.31 41.08
CA TYR A 705 -4.09 -26.84 39.71
C TYR A 705 -3.69 -27.96 38.76
N GLU A 706 -4.45 -28.14 37.68
CA GLU A 706 -4.20 -29.18 36.69
C GLU A 706 -4.34 -28.63 35.28
N VAL A 707 -3.58 -29.19 34.35
CA VAL A 707 -3.72 -28.90 32.92
C VAL A 707 -4.86 -29.76 32.37
N ALA A 708 -6.05 -29.16 32.24
CA ALA A 708 -7.27 -29.87 31.87
C ALA A 708 -8.14 -29.13 30.82
N GLY A 709 -7.86 -27.85 30.54
CA GLY A 709 -8.55 -27.11 29.48
C GLY A 709 -7.74 -27.08 28.19
N ARG A 710 -8.40 -26.82 27.06
CA ARG A 710 -7.70 -26.50 25.81
C ARG A 710 -6.80 -25.28 25.95
N PRO A 711 -5.68 -25.19 25.21
CA PRO A 711 -5.02 -23.91 25.01
C PRO A 711 -6.01 -22.91 24.42
N VAL A 712 -6.20 -21.76 25.08
CA VAL A 712 -6.90 -20.62 24.48
C VAL A 712 -5.82 -19.65 24.02
N THR A 713 -5.53 -19.66 22.73
CA THR A 713 -4.46 -18.85 22.14
C THR A 713 -4.98 -17.49 21.66
N LEU A 714 -4.07 -16.52 21.54
CA LEU A 714 -4.41 -15.24 20.94
C LEU A 714 -4.87 -15.42 19.47
N ASN A 715 -4.19 -16.30 18.73
CA ASN A 715 -4.51 -16.64 17.34
C ASN A 715 -5.94 -17.17 17.19
N MET A 716 -6.45 -18.00 18.11
CA MET A 716 -7.86 -18.45 18.09
C MET A 716 -8.85 -17.29 18.21
N THR A 717 -8.55 -16.32 19.09
CA THR A 717 -9.38 -15.12 19.27
C THR A 717 -9.37 -14.27 18.00
N GLU A 718 -8.19 -14.05 17.42
CA GLU A 718 -8.01 -13.32 16.18
C GLU A 718 -8.69 -14.02 15.00
N MET A 719 -8.65 -15.35 14.92
CA MET A 719 -9.29 -16.13 13.85
C MET A 719 -10.79 -15.90 13.79
N ILE A 720 -11.44 -15.84 14.94
CA ILE A 720 -12.87 -15.51 15.00
C ILE A 720 -13.08 -14.03 14.71
N ARG A 721 -12.27 -13.14 15.33
CA ARG A 721 -12.47 -11.68 15.28
C ARG A 721 -12.09 -11.04 13.94
N LEU A 722 -11.14 -11.59 13.21
CA LEU A 722 -10.54 -10.96 12.03
C LEU A 722 -10.79 -11.72 10.74
N ALA A 723 -11.30 -12.96 10.84
CA ALA A 723 -11.60 -13.81 9.69
C ALA A 723 -12.94 -14.56 9.81
N ASN A 724 -13.72 -14.34 10.88
CA ASN A 724 -15.03 -14.97 11.12
C ASN A 724 -14.99 -16.51 11.00
N ILE A 725 -13.92 -17.12 11.50
CA ILE A 725 -13.74 -18.57 11.45
C ILE A 725 -14.74 -19.25 12.39
N PRO A 726 -15.45 -20.32 11.96
CA PRO A 726 -16.45 -20.96 12.79
C PRO A 726 -15.83 -21.59 14.04
N ARG A 727 -16.47 -21.37 15.20
CA ARG A 727 -15.98 -21.86 16.49
C ARG A 727 -15.88 -23.38 16.57
N CYS A 728 -16.73 -24.10 15.83
CA CYS A 728 -16.72 -25.55 15.78
C CYS A 728 -15.41 -26.11 15.18
N ILE A 729 -14.72 -25.35 14.34
CA ILE A 729 -13.43 -25.76 13.73
C ILE A 729 -12.29 -25.76 14.75
N LEU A 730 -12.42 -24.97 15.81
CA LEU A 730 -11.38 -24.85 16.84
C LEU A 730 -11.43 -26.04 17.80
N PRO A 731 -10.31 -26.39 18.48
CA PRO A 731 -10.25 -27.51 19.41
C PRO A 731 -11.36 -27.46 20.46
N SER A 732 -11.94 -28.61 20.84
CA SER A 732 -12.99 -28.65 21.88
C SER A 732 -12.45 -28.18 23.23
N GLN A 733 -13.34 -27.68 24.10
CA GLN A 733 -12.96 -27.03 25.37
C GLN A 733 -12.11 -27.92 26.30
N GLU A 734 -12.32 -29.25 26.26
CA GLU A 734 -11.64 -30.24 27.10
C GLU A 734 -10.38 -30.83 26.44
N LYS A 735 -10.05 -30.41 25.21
CA LYS A 735 -8.95 -31.00 24.43
C LYS A 735 -7.60 -30.62 25.04
N THR A 736 -6.85 -31.61 25.51
CA THR A 736 -5.43 -31.48 25.85
C THR A 736 -4.58 -32.31 24.89
N TYR A 737 -3.27 -32.07 24.87
CA TYR A 737 -2.34 -32.75 23.95
C TYR A 737 -1.21 -33.42 24.73
N MET A 738 -0.87 -34.64 24.33
CA MET A 738 0.13 -35.45 25.00
C MET A 738 1.52 -35.26 24.41
N THR A 739 1.63 -34.71 23.19
CA THR A 739 2.91 -34.46 22.53
C THR A 739 3.00 -33.08 21.90
N ALA A 740 4.22 -32.59 21.71
CA ALA A 740 4.45 -31.35 20.97
C ALA A 740 4.00 -31.49 19.49
N ASP A 741 4.17 -32.67 18.89
CA ASP A 741 3.75 -32.97 17.51
C ASP A 741 2.24 -32.83 17.31
N GLU A 742 1.43 -33.33 18.25
CA GLU A 742 -0.03 -33.16 18.21
C GLU A 742 -0.43 -31.68 18.25
N TRP A 743 0.28 -30.87 19.04
CA TRP A 743 0.01 -29.44 19.12
C TRP A 743 0.47 -28.69 17.87
N TYR A 744 1.67 -28.98 17.34
CA TYR A 744 2.12 -28.42 16.05
C TYR A 744 1.15 -28.78 14.91
N THR A 745 0.60 -30.00 14.92
CA THR A 745 -0.41 -30.42 13.94
C THR A 745 -1.67 -29.58 14.07
N THR A 746 -2.17 -29.36 15.29
CA THR A 746 -3.33 -28.48 15.53
C THR A 746 -3.05 -27.04 15.05
N LEU A 747 -1.88 -26.49 15.34
CA LEU A 747 -1.49 -25.15 14.89
C LEU A 747 -1.47 -25.06 13.35
N ALA A 748 -0.92 -26.07 12.67
CA ALA A 748 -0.92 -26.12 11.20
C ALA A 748 -2.35 -26.22 10.63
N GLU A 749 -3.23 -26.99 11.29
CA GLU A 749 -4.64 -27.10 10.94
C GLU A 749 -5.41 -25.78 11.14
N MET A 750 -5.04 -24.96 12.12
CA MET A 750 -5.57 -23.60 12.27
C MET A 750 -5.16 -22.69 11.09
N HIS A 751 -3.95 -22.84 10.55
CA HIS A 751 -3.57 -22.12 9.32
C HIS A 751 -4.39 -22.57 8.10
N ILE A 752 -4.70 -23.87 8.00
CA ILE A 752 -5.61 -24.41 6.97
C ILE A 752 -7.03 -23.86 7.17
N ALA A 753 -7.52 -23.77 8.41
CA ALA A 753 -8.83 -23.19 8.71
C ALA A 753 -8.91 -21.73 8.23
N GLN A 754 -7.86 -20.93 8.45
CA GLN A 754 -7.81 -19.56 7.91
C GLN A 754 -7.91 -19.55 6.39
N LEU A 755 -7.16 -20.41 5.69
CA LEU A 755 -7.17 -20.50 4.23
C LEU A 755 -8.57 -20.80 3.66
N ILE A 756 -9.35 -21.61 4.37
CA ILE A 756 -10.68 -22.05 3.97
C ILE A 756 -11.73 -21.00 4.29
N PHE A 757 -11.73 -20.50 5.53
CA PHE A 757 -12.85 -19.76 6.10
C PHE A 757 -12.71 -18.25 6.05
N GLN A 758 -11.48 -17.70 5.94
CA GLN A 758 -11.33 -16.29 5.64
C GLN A 758 -11.92 -16.03 4.24
N HIS A 759 -13.02 -15.30 4.20
CA HIS A 759 -13.83 -15.17 3.00
C HIS A 759 -13.32 -14.04 2.11
N ASN A 760 -12.99 -12.89 2.72
CA ASN A 760 -12.56 -11.70 2.01
C ASN A 760 -11.07 -11.41 2.25
N ASP A 761 -10.49 -10.70 1.29
CA ASP A 761 -9.19 -10.02 1.41
C ASP A 761 -8.00 -10.94 1.77
N LEU A 762 -8.16 -12.27 1.71
CA LEU A 762 -7.09 -13.23 1.99
C LEU A 762 -6.04 -13.26 0.88
N VAL A 763 -6.34 -12.90 -0.36
CA VAL A 763 -5.37 -12.99 -1.47
C VAL A 763 -5.45 -11.81 -2.41
N THR A 764 -4.33 -11.54 -3.07
CA THR A 764 -4.22 -10.48 -4.08
C THR A 764 -4.27 -11.01 -5.51
N SER A 765 -4.00 -12.30 -5.72
CA SER A 765 -4.03 -12.94 -7.04
C SER A 765 -4.27 -14.46 -6.94
N ILE A 766 -4.56 -15.09 -8.07
CA ILE A 766 -4.71 -16.56 -8.14
C ILE A 766 -3.41 -17.30 -7.73
N ASN A 767 -2.28 -16.71 -8.08
CA ASN A 767 -0.95 -17.25 -7.83
C ASN A 767 -0.54 -17.10 -6.36
N ASP A 768 -0.93 -15.99 -5.74
CA ASP A 768 -0.85 -15.82 -4.29
C ASP A 768 -1.67 -16.90 -3.56
N TYR A 769 -2.87 -17.24 -4.05
CA TYR A 769 -3.65 -18.35 -3.49
C TYR A 769 -2.90 -19.69 -3.53
N ARG A 770 -2.24 -20.01 -4.65
CA ARG A 770 -1.44 -21.23 -4.79
C ARG A 770 -0.24 -21.25 -3.83
N ASN A 771 0.44 -20.12 -3.66
CA ASN A 771 1.49 -19.97 -2.63
C ASN A 771 0.96 -20.30 -1.24
N LYS A 772 -0.15 -19.69 -0.84
CA LYS A 772 -0.77 -19.88 0.49
C LYS A 772 -1.23 -21.32 0.70
N TYR A 773 -1.74 -21.97 -0.35
CA TYR A 773 -2.17 -23.37 -0.35
C TYR A 773 -1.01 -24.34 -0.14
N VAL A 774 0.01 -24.28 -1.01
CA VAL A 774 1.16 -25.19 -0.96
C VAL A 774 1.91 -25.04 0.37
N ALA A 775 2.16 -23.81 0.82
CA ALA A 775 2.88 -23.56 2.07
C ALA A 775 2.18 -24.21 3.28
N ARG A 776 0.86 -24.07 3.41
CA ARG A 776 0.11 -24.60 4.57
C ARG A 776 0.01 -26.13 4.55
N LEU A 777 -0.21 -26.75 3.38
CA LEU A 777 -0.24 -28.22 3.29
C LEU A 777 1.12 -28.84 3.56
N VAL A 778 2.19 -28.28 2.99
CA VAL A 778 3.55 -28.74 3.27
C VAL A 778 3.89 -28.58 4.75
N PHE A 779 3.57 -27.42 5.35
CA PHE A 779 3.79 -27.18 6.77
C PHE A 779 3.02 -28.17 7.66
N ARG A 780 1.75 -28.44 7.34
CA ARG A 780 0.94 -29.44 8.04
C ARG A 780 1.51 -30.85 7.91
N LYS A 781 1.97 -31.24 6.72
CA LYS A 781 2.61 -32.53 6.48
C LYS A 781 3.87 -32.69 7.34
N LEU A 782 4.69 -31.66 7.45
CA LEU A 782 5.85 -31.67 8.35
C LEU A 782 5.43 -31.79 9.83
N ALA A 783 4.34 -31.15 10.23
CA ALA A 783 3.81 -31.24 11.59
C ALA A 783 3.39 -32.68 11.94
N ILE A 784 2.62 -33.33 11.05
CA ILE A 784 2.15 -34.72 11.23
C ILE A 784 3.31 -35.70 11.30
N LEU A 785 4.36 -35.48 10.50
CA LEU A 785 5.56 -36.31 10.50
C LEU A 785 6.48 -36.10 11.71
N GLY A 786 6.10 -35.25 12.67
CA GLY A 786 6.93 -34.90 13.84
C GLY A 786 8.22 -34.17 13.48
N ARG A 787 8.29 -33.58 12.28
CA ARG A 787 9.50 -32.93 11.76
C ARG A 787 9.69 -31.51 12.30
N LEU A 788 8.59 -30.82 12.63
CA LEU A 788 8.63 -29.45 13.16
C LEU A 788 9.16 -29.41 14.60
N SER A 789 8.79 -30.38 15.46
CA SER A 789 9.20 -30.37 16.87
C SER A 789 10.70 -30.58 17.08
N ILE A 790 11.36 -31.27 16.14
CA ILE A 790 12.81 -31.56 16.15
C ILE A 790 13.64 -30.60 15.29
N PHE A 791 13.01 -29.72 14.50
CA PHE A 791 13.71 -28.84 13.56
C PHE A 791 14.72 -27.92 14.27
N GLY A 792 15.94 -27.87 13.74
CA GLY A 792 17.01 -27.03 14.29
C GLY A 792 17.60 -27.51 15.63
N PHE A 793 17.38 -28.78 16.01
CA PHE A 793 18.09 -29.47 17.10
C PHE A 793 19.04 -30.52 16.54
N ALA A 794 19.84 -31.17 17.40
CA ALA A 794 20.73 -32.27 16.99
C ALA A 794 20.02 -33.45 16.30
N GLN A 795 18.72 -33.63 16.56
CA GLN A 795 17.87 -34.66 15.96
C GLN A 795 17.30 -34.27 14.59
N ASP A 796 17.49 -33.03 14.12
CA ASP A 796 17.08 -32.62 12.78
C ASP A 796 18.02 -33.27 11.75
N THR A 797 17.51 -34.29 11.06
CA THR A 797 18.25 -35.00 10.00
C THR A 797 17.58 -34.92 8.64
N TRP A 798 16.57 -34.06 8.49
CA TRP A 798 15.73 -34.02 7.29
C TRP A 798 15.75 -32.67 6.58
N SER A 799 15.97 -31.58 7.31
CA SER A 799 15.93 -30.24 6.74
C SER A 799 17.19 -29.94 5.94
N SER A 800 17.10 -29.06 4.95
CA SER A 800 18.30 -28.55 4.27
C SER A 800 19.28 -27.91 5.26
N GLN A 801 18.77 -27.25 6.30
CA GLN A 801 19.59 -26.66 7.34
C GLN A 801 20.45 -27.65 8.12
N SER A 802 19.97 -28.89 8.33
CA SER A 802 20.76 -29.95 8.98
C SER A 802 22.02 -30.34 8.21
N SER A 803 22.04 -30.08 6.89
CA SER A 803 23.24 -30.29 6.06
C SER A 803 24.24 -29.13 6.16
N ILE A 804 23.81 -27.98 6.66
CA ILE A 804 24.62 -26.74 6.76
C ILE A 804 25.26 -26.63 8.15
N ILE A 805 24.53 -26.97 9.21
CA ILE A 805 25.04 -26.94 10.59
C ILE A 805 25.21 -28.38 11.11
N PRO A 806 26.43 -28.82 11.47
CA PRO A 806 26.68 -30.17 11.97
C PRO A 806 25.90 -30.47 13.25
N SER A 807 25.27 -31.65 13.31
CA SER A 807 24.42 -32.07 14.43
C SER A 807 25.17 -32.16 15.77
N GLU A 808 26.48 -32.45 15.76
CA GLU A 808 27.28 -32.54 16.99
C GLU A 808 27.48 -31.18 17.68
N THR A 809 27.23 -30.07 16.96
CA THR A 809 27.35 -28.71 17.48
C THR A 809 26.05 -28.20 18.12
N LEU A 810 24.93 -28.84 17.81
CA LEU A 810 23.60 -28.44 18.25
C LEU A 810 23.20 -29.10 19.56
N SER A 811 22.35 -28.43 20.31
CA SER A 811 21.80 -28.95 21.56
C SER A 811 20.70 -29.98 21.29
N PRO A 812 20.49 -30.95 22.20
CA PRO A 812 19.46 -31.95 22.03
C PRO A 812 18.05 -31.34 22.13
N CYS A 813 17.13 -31.87 21.33
CA CYS A 813 15.71 -31.57 21.41
C CYS A 813 15.17 -31.92 22.81
N PRO A 814 14.31 -31.07 23.41
CA PRO A 814 13.60 -31.43 24.63
C PRO A 814 12.66 -32.62 24.39
N SER A 815 12.16 -33.21 25.48
CA SER A 815 11.18 -34.29 25.39
C SER A 815 9.95 -33.88 24.60
N ASN A 816 9.42 -34.82 23.82
CA ASN A 816 8.22 -34.62 23.01
C ASN A 816 6.93 -34.82 23.81
N SER A 817 6.96 -35.57 24.92
CA SER A 817 5.76 -36.08 25.60
C SER A 817 5.65 -35.76 27.08
N ASP A 818 6.73 -35.25 27.68
CA ASP A 818 6.75 -34.83 29.08
C ASP A 818 7.50 -33.52 29.23
N CYS A 819 7.32 -32.87 30.38
CA CYS A 819 8.01 -31.63 30.74
C CYS A 819 7.70 -30.41 29.85
N PHE A 820 6.42 -30.17 29.55
CA PHE A 820 5.93 -28.94 28.89
C PHE A 820 6.06 -27.73 29.82
N ARG A 821 6.03 -26.50 29.26
CA ARG A 821 6.33 -25.26 30.01
C ARG A 821 5.27 -24.20 29.80
N LEU A 822 5.12 -23.28 30.76
CA LEU A 822 4.21 -22.15 30.59
C LEU A 822 4.67 -21.26 29.45
N TRP A 823 3.75 -20.99 28.54
CA TRP A 823 3.90 -20.11 27.40
C TRP A 823 2.72 -19.14 27.37
N GLY A 824 3.02 -17.84 27.32
CA GLY A 824 2.01 -16.79 27.18
C GLY A 824 2.11 -16.13 25.82
N ASP A 825 1.07 -16.24 24.99
CA ASP A 825 1.08 -15.60 23.66
C ASP A 825 1.16 -14.07 23.74
N ASP A 826 0.55 -13.46 24.77
CA ASP A 826 0.64 -12.01 25.03
C ASP A 826 1.72 -11.64 26.06
N PHE A 827 2.44 -12.58 26.69
CA PHE A 827 3.45 -12.24 27.69
C PHE A 827 4.65 -11.50 27.07
N ARG A 828 4.67 -10.17 27.26
CA ARG A 828 5.62 -9.24 26.64
C ARG A 828 6.07 -8.12 27.57
N ALA A 829 7.03 -7.31 27.14
CA ALA A 829 7.56 -6.16 27.90
C ALA A 829 6.47 -5.18 28.39
N GLY A 830 5.32 -5.10 27.71
CA GLY A 830 4.18 -4.28 28.16
C GLY A 830 3.53 -4.78 29.45
N ASN A 831 3.71 -6.05 29.77
CA ASN A 831 3.06 -6.76 30.89
C ASN A 831 4.01 -6.92 32.09
N ILE A 832 5.21 -6.33 32.02
CA ILE A 832 6.19 -6.31 33.10
C ILE A 832 6.29 -4.87 33.61
N LEU A 833 5.85 -4.66 34.84
CA LEU A 833 5.80 -3.34 35.48
C LEU A 833 7.09 -3.07 36.25
N LEU A 834 7.54 -1.81 36.22
CA LEU A 834 8.71 -1.34 36.94
C LEU A 834 8.33 -0.48 38.16
N ASN A 835 9.21 -0.38 39.14
CA ASN A 835 9.13 0.63 40.20
C ASN A 835 9.98 1.87 39.85
N GLU A 836 10.05 2.86 40.75
CA GLU A 836 10.85 4.08 40.52
C GLU A 836 12.36 3.83 40.39
N SER A 837 12.85 2.66 40.80
CA SER A 837 14.26 2.24 40.69
C SER A 837 14.53 1.34 39.47
N ASP A 838 13.59 1.25 38.51
CA ASP A 838 13.65 0.36 37.35
C ASP A 838 13.79 -1.14 37.74
N ASP A 839 13.35 -1.56 38.95
CA ASP A 839 13.20 -2.97 39.32
C ASP A 839 11.82 -3.51 38.95
N ILE A 840 11.70 -4.83 38.74
CA ILE A 840 10.43 -5.48 38.40
C ILE A 840 9.49 -5.40 39.61
N ALA A 841 8.45 -4.57 39.49
CA ALA A 841 7.42 -4.38 40.50
C ALA A 841 6.35 -5.48 40.44
N ALA A 842 5.93 -5.86 39.22
CA ALA A 842 4.95 -6.91 39.02
C ALA A 842 4.98 -7.52 37.60
N LEU A 843 4.66 -8.81 37.50
CA LEU A 843 4.33 -9.50 36.24
C LEU A 843 2.81 -9.67 36.16
N ILE A 844 2.20 -9.02 35.17
CA ILE A 844 0.74 -8.95 35.00
C ILE A 844 0.31 -9.60 33.68
N ASP A 845 -1.01 -9.63 33.45
CA ASP A 845 -1.62 -10.06 32.18
C ASP A 845 -1.22 -11.47 31.73
N TRP A 846 -1.59 -12.47 32.54
CA TRP A 846 -1.40 -13.89 32.25
C TRP A 846 -2.48 -14.45 31.30
N GLU A 847 -3.11 -13.58 30.51
CA GLU A 847 -4.06 -13.99 29.48
C GLU A 847 -3.37 -14.76 28.36
N TYR A 848 -4.11 -15.70 27.73
CA TYR A 848 -3.59 -16.58 26.69
C TYR A 848 -2.32 -17.35 27.10
N THR A 849 -2.18 -17.64 28.40
CA THR A 849 -1.10 -18.46 28.95
C THR A 849 -1.55 -19.90 29.13
N TYR A 850 -0.74 -20.84 28.65
CA TYR A 850 -1.00 -22.28 28.69
C TYR A 850 0.31 -23.06 28.84
N ALA A 851 0.24 -24.31 29.29
CA ALA A 851 1.37 -25.23 29.18
C ALA A 851 1.53 -25.61 27.69
N GLY A 852 2.63 -25.19 27.07
CA GLY A 852 2.94 -25.39 25.66
C GLY A 852 4.24 -26.18 25.43
N PRO A 853 4.58 -26.47 24.15
CA PRO A 853 5.84 -27.11 23.80
C PRO A 853 7.05 -26.38 24.38
N THR A 854 7.98 -27.13 24.99
CA THR A 854 9.23 -26.58 25.53
C THR A 854 10.03 -25.84 24.47
N GLN A 855 9.91 -26.24 23.20
CA GLN A 855 10.51 -25.59 22.03
C GLN A 855 10.21 -24.09 21.98
N PHE A 856 8.99 -23.64 22.32
CA PHE A 856 8.65 -22.22 22.31
C PHE A 856 9.44 -21.43 23.37
N PHE A 857 9.64 -22.04 24.53
CA PHE A 857 10.36 -21.44 25.65
C PHE A 857 11.88 -21.33 25.40
N LEU A 858 12.41 -22.19 24.53
CA LEU A 858 13.83 -22.25 24.16
C LEU A 858 14.26 -21.16 23.15
N ASP A 859 13.31 -20.34 22.70
CA ASP A 859 13.55 -19.27 21.75
C ASP A 859 13.65 -17.91 22.46
N PRO A 860 14.45 -16.96 21.92
CA PRO A 860 14.53 -15.63 22.50
C PRO A 860 13.18 -14.92 22.41
N PRO A 861 12.90 -13.94 23.30
CA PRO A 861 11.63 -13.23 23.30
C PRO A 861 11.37 -12.55 21.95
N TRP A 862 10.22 -12.79 21.34
CA TRP A 862 9.91 -12.21 20.03
C TRP A 862 9.72 -10.68 20.07
N TRP A 863 9.50 -10.11 21.25
CA TRP A 863 9.17 -8.70 21.49
C TRP A 863 10.37 -7.82 21.87
N LEU A 864 11.63 -8.25 21.64
CA LEU A 864 12.81 -7.43 21.99
C LEU A 864 12.81 -6.03 21.36
N LEU A 865 12.13 -5.83 20.23
CA LEU A 865 11.98 -4.52 19.59
C LEU A 865 10.69 -3.77 19.98
N LEU A 866 9.92 -4.31 20.92
CA LEU A 866 8.58 -3.89 21.37
C LEU A 866 7.48 -3.97 20.31
N GLN A 867 7.84 -3.85 19.03
CA GLN A 867 6.99 -4.04 17.87
C GLN A 867 7.22 -5.42 17.23
N THR A 868 6.14 -6.03 16.75
CA THR A 868 6.20 -7.32 16.05
C THR A 868 6.86 -7.19 14.68
N ALA A 869 7.37 -8.31 14.15
CA ALA A 869 8.06 -8.33 12.86
C ALA A 869 7.17 -7.85 11.72
N GLU A 870 5.90 -8.26 11.76
CA GLU A 870 4.92 -8.03 10.72
C GLU A 870 4.40 -6.58 10.68
N MET A 871 4.56 -5.82 11.78
CA MET A 871 4.26 -4.39 11.85
C MET A 871 5.47 -3.48 11.60
N TRP A 872 6.66 -4.05 11.37
CA TRP A 872 7.90 -3.27 11.28
C TRP A 872 8.06 -2.58 9.93
N SER A 873 8.44 -1.30 9.96
CA SER A 873 8.74 -0.49 8.77
C SER A 873 10.22 -0.08 8.78
N PRO A 874 10.97 -0.13 7.65
CA PRO A 874 10.52 -0.30 6.27
C PRO A 874 10.18 -1.73 5.84
N ASP A 875 10.91 -2.76 6.33
CA ASP A 875 10.77 -4.13 5.85
C ASP A 875 11.18 -5.23 6.85
N LEU A 876 10.81 -6.49 6.57
CA LEU A 876 11.11 -7.66 7.42
C LEU A 876 12.60 -7.95 7.55
N GLU A 877 13.39 -7.61 6.53
CA GLU A 877 14.84 -7.81 6.56
C GLU A 877 15.50 -6.80 7.50
N HIS A 878 15.06 -5.55 7.48
CA HIS A 878 15.44 -4.52 8.42
C HIS A 878 15.02 -4.88 9.85
N TRP A 879 13.82 -5.47 10.04
CA TRP A 879 13.42 -6.02 11.33
C TRP A 879 14.41 -7.08 11.80
N ARG A 880 14.73 -8.05 10.94
CA ARG A 880 15.66 -9.16 11.25
C ARG A 880 17.03 -8.64 11.65
N GLN A 881 17.58 -7.68 10.92
CA GLN A 881 18.89 -7.09 11.21
C GLN A 881 18.87 -6.33 12.55
N THR A 882 17.83 -5.55 12.79
CA THR A 882 17.66 -4.80 14.04
C THR A 882 17.48 -5.74 15.23
N TYR A 883 16.64 -6.77 15.08
CA TYR A 883 16.40 -7.78 16.10
C TYR A 883 17.69 -8.52 16.43
N LYS A 884 18.46 -8.94 15.42
CA LYS A 884 19.75 -9.62 15.61
C LYS A 884 20.73 -8.79 16.44
N SER A 885 20.78 -7.48 16.23
CA SER A 885 21.62 -6.58 17.04
C SER A 885 21.19 -6.59 18.50
N ARG A 886 19.89 -6.56 18.80
CA ARG A 886 19.37 -6.56 20.18
C ARG A 886 19.39 -7.93 20.83
N LEU A 887 19.32 -9.00 20.04
CA LEU A 887 19.49 -10.38 20.51
C LEU A 887 20.83 -10.58 21.20
N GLY A 888 21.92 -9.97 20.72
CA GLY A 888 23.22 -10.05 21.37
C GLY A 888 23.20 -9.53 22.81
N ILE A 889 22.52 -8.41 23.05
CA ILE A 889 22.35 -7.81 24.39
C ILE A 889 21.49 -8.71 25.27
N TRP A 890 20.40 -9.26 24.72
CA TRP A 890 19.55 -10.22 25.44
C TRP A 890 20.31 -11.48 25.85
N LEU A 891 21.11 -12.06 24.96
CA LEU A 891 21.91 -13.24 25.26
C LEU A 891 22.94 -12.96 26.36
N SER A 892 23.62 -11.81 26.31
CA SER A 892 24.54 -11.38 27.38
C SER A 892 23.82 -11.27 28.73
N ALA A 893 22.61 -10.67 28.74
CA ALA A 893 21.79 -10.56 29.93
C ALA A 893 21.33 -11.92 30.47
N MET A 894 20.94 -12.85 29.59
CA MET A 894 20.58 -14.22 29.96
C MET A 894 21.77 -14.98 30.56
N GLU A 895 22.96 -14.88 29.97
CA GLU A 895 24.18 -15.51 30.49
C GLU A 895 24.56 -14.95 31.88
N LYS A 896 24.39 -13.64 32.10
CA LYS A 896 24.56 -13.04 33.43
C LYS A 896 23.54 -13.56 34.43
N ALA A 897 22.28 -13.72 34.03
CA ALA A 897 21.23 -14.28 34.88
C ALA A 897 21.51 -15.75 35.24
N GLU A 898 21.95 -16.56 34.27
CA GLU A 898 22.37 -17.96 34.47
C GLU A 898 23.57 -18.04 35.43
N ALA A 899 24.57 -17.18 35.27
CA ALA A 899 25.72 -17.12 36.17
C ALA A 899 25.33 -16.73 37.60
N ASN A 900 24.37 -15.81 37.76
CA ASN A 900 23.87 -15.36 39.07
C ASN A 900 23.10 -16.48 39.82
N MET A 901 22.34 -17.31 39.09
CA MET A 901 21.59 -18.43 39.67
C MET A 901 22.44 -19.70 39.86
N GLY A 902 23.64 -19.76 39.28
CA GLY A 902 24.55 -20.91 39.37
C GLY A 902 24.06 -22.13 38.57
N ALA A 903 24.67 -23.30 38.80
CA ALA A 903 24.34 -24.53 38.06
C ALA A 903 22.86 -24.95 38.19
N SER A 904 22.21 -24.58 39.30
CA SER A 904 20.77 -24.82 39.52
C SER A 904 19.83 -24.08 38.55
N ALA A 905 20.33 -23.09 37.80
CA ALA A 905 19.55 -22.31 36.84
C ALA A 905 19.03 -23.14 35.66
N TYR A 906 19.70 -24.24 35.33
CA TYR A 906 19.39 -25.09 34.18
C TYR A 906 19.38 -26.59 34.50
N ASP A 907 19.21 -26.99 35.77
CA ASP A 907 19.09 -28.41 36.16
C ASP A 907 18.01 -29.18 35.37
N ASN A 908 17.01 -28.46 34.84
CA ASN A 908 15.91 -29.00 34.02
C ASN A 908 16.18 -29.00 32.51
N PHE A 909 17.38 -28.63 32.07
CA PHE A 909 17.78 -28.58 30.65
C PHE A 909 19.15 -29.23 30.43
N ALA A 910 19.40 -29.74 29.23
CA ALA A 910 20.68 -30.34 28.89
C ALA A 910 21.82 -29.31 28.79
N VAL A 911 21.48 -28.07 28.44
CA VAL A 911 22.41 -26.93 28.31
C VAL A 911 21.72 -25.64 28.78
N PRO A 912 22.48 -24.56 29.04
CA PRO A 912 21.90 -23.26 29.39
C PRO A 912 20.91 -22.75 28.32
N LEU A 913 19.87 -22.00 28.75
CA LEU A 913 18.84 -21.45 27.86
C LEU A 913 19.45 -20.45 26.87
N SER A 914 20.44 -19.67 27.28
CA SER A 914 21.18 -18.75 26.40
C SER A 914 21.75 -19.46 25.17
N ARG A 915 22.24 -20.71 25.35
CA ARG A 915 22.72 -21.54 24.24
C ARG A 915 21.58 -21.96 23.32
N TYR A 916 20.48 -22.46 23.87
CA TYR A 916 19.31 -22.81 23.06
C TYR A 916 18.77 -21.61 22.26
N MET A 917 18.67 -20.42 22.88
CA MET A 917 18.18 -19.19 22.24
C MET A 917 19.10 -18.72 21.12
N ARG A 918 20.42 -18.89 21.28
CA ARG A 918 21.40 -18.59 20.22
C ARG A 918 21.23 -19.55 19.04
N GLU A 919 21.15 -20.84 19.33
CA GLU A 919 20.98 -21.88 18.32
C GLU A 919 19.66 -21.70 17.55
N SER A 920 18.56 -21.34 18.22
CA SER A 920 17.26 -21.17 17.55
C SER A 920 17.26 -20.06 16.51
N TRP A 921 18.00 -18.97 16.76
CA TRP A 921 18.17 -17.91 15.77
C TRP A 921 19.03 -18.37 14.58
N GLN A 922 20.08 -19.14 14.84
CA GLN A 922 21.00 -19.64 13.80
C GLN A 922 20.32 -20.68 12.88
N THR A 923 19.62 -21.64 13.49
CA THR A 923 18.95 -22.73 12.77
C THR A 923 17.65 -22.27 12.13
N GLY A 924 17.03 -21.22 12.66
CA GLY A 924 15.75 -20.68 12.20
C GLY A 924 14.55 -21.21 12.98
N ARG A 925 14.77 -21.97 14.07
CA ARG A 925 13.71 -22.44 14.98
C ARG A 925 12.88 -21.28 15.54
N PHE A 926 13.50 -20.12 15.83
CA PHE A 926 12.77 -18.90 16.21
C PHE A 926 11.64 -18.56 15.22
N PHE A 927 11.93 -18.60 13.92
CA PHE A 927 10.94 -18.30 12.88
C PHE A 927 9.87 -19.39 12.81
N LEU A 928 10.21 -20.66 13.06
CA LEU A 928 9.24 -21.76 13.10
C LEU A 928 8.24 -21.55 14.25
N SER A 929 8.71 -21.35 15.47
CA SER A 929 7.84 -21.14 16.63
C SER A 929 7.05 -19.83 16.55
N TYR A 930 7.57 -18.81 15.85
CA TYR A 930 6.81 -17.61 15.50
C TYR A 930 5.69 -17.91 14.49
N THR A 931 6.03 -18.57 13.38
CA THR A 931 5.13 -18.91 12.27
C THR A 931 3.99 -19.79 12.72
N ALA A 932 4.30 -20.86 13.47
CA ALA A 932 3.31 -21.85 13.93
C ALA A 932 2.19 -21.22 14.79
N ARG A 933 2.49 -20.14 15.51
CA ARG A 933 1.52 -19.51 16.43
C ARG A 933 0.74 -18.36 15.80
N LYS A 934 1.19 -17.82 14.66
CA LYS A 934 0.63 -16.58 14.08
C LYS A 934 0.18 -16.76 12.64
N SER A 935 -1.13 -16.87 12.44
CA SER A 935 -1.73 -17.09 11.11
C SER A 935 -1.49 -15.94 10.12
N TRP A 936 -1.53 -14.68 10.56
CA TRP A 936 -1.32 -13.52 9.67
C TRP A 936 0.13 -13.28 9.26
N ALA A 937 1.10 -13.75 10.06
CA ALA A 937 2.51 -13.69 9.70
C ALA A 937 2.98 -14.93 8.93
N PHE A 938 2.12 -15.95 8.77
CA PHE A 938 2.50 -17.27 8.28
C PHE A 938 3.21 -17.20 6.93
N ASP A 939 2.58 -16.57 5.94
CA ASP A 939 3.07 -16.56 4.56
C ASP A 939 4.40 -15.83 4.44
N ALA A 940 4.51 -14.68 5.09
CA ALA A 940 5.72 -13.87 5.08
C ALA A 940 6.88 -14.62 5.77
N MET A 941 6.63 -15.24 6.93
CA MET A 941 7.66 -15.96 7.67
C MET A 941 8.07 -17.26 6.98
N TYR A 942 7.10 -18.01 6.45
CA TYR A 942 7.34 -19.27 5.77
C TYR A 942 8.25 -19.05 4.55
N TRP A 943 7.85 -18.16 3.63
CA TRP A 943 8.58 -17.99 2.37
C TRP A 943 9.93 -17.27 2.53
N ASN A 944 10.04 -16.31 3.45
CA ASN A 944 11.30 -15.58 3.66
C ASN A 944 12.30 -16.32 4.55
N PHE A 945 11.85 -17.14 5.51
CA PHE A 945 12.75 -17.68 6.54
C PHE A 945 12.74 -19.20 6.70
N LEU A 946 11.68 -19.91 6.33
CA LEU A 946 11.56 -21.35 6.59
C LEU A 946 11.72 -22.22 5.36
N ASP A 947 11.13 -21.85 4.23
CA ASP A 947 11.06 -22.69 3.03
C ASP A 947 12.42 -23.22 2.57
N GLU A 948 13.43 -22.35 2.37
CA GLU A 948 14.77 -22.76 1.96
C GLU A 948 15.52 -23.50 3.08
N ARG A 949 15.21 -23.24 4.36
CA ARG A 949 15.80 -24.01 5.47
C ARG A 949 15.26 -25.43 5.53
N PHE A 950 14.01 -25.62 5.14
CA PHE A 950 13.40 -26.94 5.06
C PHE A 950 13.87 -27.69 3.83
N PHE A 951 13.90 -27.05 2.66
CA PHE A 951 13.98 -27.76 1.38
C PHE A 951 15.17 -27.37 0.48
N GLY A 952 15.98 -26.39 0.89
CA GLY A 952 17.10 -25.88 0.14
C GLY A 952 16.73 -24.77 -0.85
N ASP A 953 17.75 -24.24 -1.52
CA ASP A 953 17.64 -23.08 -2.40
C ASP A 953 16.55 -23.27 -3.47
N ARG A 954 15.81 -22.20 -3.73
CA ARG A 954 14.88 -22.13 -4.86
C ARG A 954 15.64 -21.77 -6.14
N ASP A 955 15.03 -22.05 -7.29
CA ASP A 955 15.52 -21.52 -8.55
C ASP A 955 15.46 -19.97 -8.51
N PRO A 956 16.59 -19.25 -8.70
CA PRO A 956 16.65 -17.79 -8.60
C PRO A 956 15.82 -17.06 -9.66
N GLY A 957 15.32 -17.75 -10.69
CA GLY A 957 14.42 -17.20 -11.71
C GLY A 957 12.94 -17.13 -11.30
N VAL A 958 12.55 -17.73 -10.17
CA VAL A 958 11.15 -17.80 -9.74
C VAL A 958 10.71 -16.49 -9.09
N VAL A 959 9.75 -15.82 -9.71
CA VAL A 959 9.14 -14.59 -9.17
C VAL A 959 8.26 -14.90 -7.94
N LYS A 960 8.10 -13.93 -7.02
CA LYS A 960 7.37 -14.11 -5.75
C LYS A 960 5.96 -14.72 -5.89
N GLY A 961 5.24 -14.43 -6.98
CA GLY A 961 3.91 -15.00 -7.23
C GLY A 961 3.91 -16.50 -7.57
N ASP A 962 5.07 -17.07 -7.91
CA ASP A 962 5.18 -18.44 -8.43
C ASP A 962 5.97 -19.38 -7.49
N LEU A 963 6.21 -18.98 -6.24
CA LEU A 963 6.98 -19.76 -5.26
C LEU A 963 6.43 -21.17 -5.05
N TRP A 964 5.10 -21.34 -5.12
CA TRP A 964 4.41 -22.62 -5.03
C TRP A 964 4.93 -23.67 -6.02
N LYS A 965 5.37 -23.24 -7.22
CA LYS A 965 5.91 -24.14 -8.25
C LYS A 965 7.17 -24.86 -7.79
N THR A 966 7.91 -24.28 -6.85
CA THR A 966 9.15 -24.86 -6.32
C THR A 966 8.92 -25.97 -5.30
N ARG A 967 7.68 -26.11 -4.79
CA ARG A 967 7.32 -27.05 -3.70
C ARG A 967 6.09 -27.89 -3.99
N ILE A 968 5.41 -27.71 -5.12
CA ILE A 968 4.20 -28.46 -5.46
C ILE A 968 4.43 -29.98 -5.54
N ASP A 969 5.65 -30.41 -5.87
CA ASP A 969 6.01 -31.82 -5.94
C ASP A 969 6.04 -32.49 -4.55
N LEU A 970 6.09 -31.70 -3.46
CA LEU A 970 6.02 -32.21 -2.09
C LEU A 970 4.61 -32.62 -1.66
N LEU A 971 3.58 -32.21 -2.41
CA LEU A 971 2.20 -32.59 -2.19
C LEU A 971 1.92 -34.02 -2.74
N SER A 972 0.88 -34.67 -2.25
CA SER A 972 0.34 -35.91 -2.83
C SER A 972 -0.41 -35.63 -4.15
N ASP A 973 -0.75 -36.67 -4.90
CA ASP A 973 -1.55 -36.52 -6.12
C ASP A 973 -2.96 -35.96 -5.82
N ASP A 974 -3.57 -36.40 -4.72
CA ASP A 974 -4.89 -35.92 -4.29
C ASP A 974 -4.83 -34.44 -3.83
N GLU A 975 -3.79 -34.06 -3.09
CA GLU A 975 -3.55 -32.67 -2.69
C GLU A 975 -3.33 -31.75 -3.90
N ARG A 976 -2.55 -32.19 -4.90
CA ARG A 976 -2.37 -31.44 -6.16
C ARG A 976 -3.67 -31.33 -6.95
N ALA A 977 -4.43 -32.42 -7.05
CA ALA A 977 -5.69 -32.44 -7.78
C ALA A 977 -6.75 -31.51 -7.16
N ALA A 978 -6.74 -31.37 -5.83
CA ALA A 978 -7.68 -30.52 -5.09
C ALA A 978 -7.34 -29.01 -5.19
N MET A 979 -6.09 -28.64 -5.50
CA MET A 979 -5.63 -27.24 -5.48
C MET A 979 -6.43 -26.33 -6.42
N GLU A 980 -6.52 -26.67 -7.71
CA GLU A 980 -7.16 -25.79 -8.70
C GLU A 980 -8.66 -25.60 -8.46
N PRO A 981 -9.46 -26.67 -8.20
CA PRO A 981 -10.87 -26.50 -7.82
C PRO A 981 -11.06 -25.64 -6.57
N PHE A 982 -10.20 -25.81 -5.57
CA PHE A 982 -10.25 -25.02 -4.34
C PHE A 982 -9.94 -23.55 -4.60
N VAL A 983 -8.84 -23.26 -5.31
CA VAL A 983 -8.44 -21.89 -5.67
C VAL A 983 -9.53 -21.19 -6.49
N GLN A 984 -10.10 -21.86 -7.48
CA GLN A 984 -11.18 -21.28 -8.30
C GLN A 984 -12.42 -20.95 -7.45
N ARG A 985 -12.82 -21.86 -6.54
CA ARG A 985 -13.94 -21.63 -5.61
C ARG A 985 -13.67 -20.40 -4.74
N LYS A 986 -12.48 -20.32 -4.13
CA LYS A 986 -12.11 -19.20 -3.25
C LYS A 986 -11.99 -17.87 -4.00
N MET A 987 -11.46 -17.88 -5.23
CA MET A 987 -11.44 -16.69 -6.09
C MET A 987 -12.85 -16.22 -6.49
N ALA A 988 -13.83 -17.12 -6.58
CA ALA A 988 -15.22 -16.75 -6.80
C ALA A 988 -15.84 -16.15 -5.53
N GLU A 989 -15.63 -16.79 -4.37
CA GLU A 989 -16.09 -16.32 -3.07
C GLU A 989 -15.60 -14.89 -2.76
N GLY A 990 -14.32 -14.60 -2.99
CA GLY A 990 -13.75 -13.27 -2.75
C GLY A 990 -14.40 -12.13 -3.56
N LYS A 991 -15.18 -12.44 -4.60
CA LYS A 991 -15.94 -11.44 -5.37
C LYS A 991 -17.25 -11.02 -4.71
N GLU A 992 -17.83 -11.87 -3.86
CA GLU A 992 -19.14 -11.63 -3.25
C GLU A 992 -19.08 -10.59 -2.12
N ARG A 993 -17.92 -10.40 -1.49
CA ARG A 993 -17.67 -9.46 -0.38
C ARG A 993 -18.73 -9.52 0.71
N ARG A 994 -18.83 -10.64 1.44
CA ARG A 994 -19.80 -10.84 2.52
C ARG A 994 -19.23 -11.53 3.75
N ILE A 995 -19.93 -11.42 4.88
CA ILE A 995 -19.69 -12.21 6.09
C ILE A 995 -20.57 -13.46 6.01
N VAL A 996 -19.94 -14.63 6.03
CA VAL A 996 -20.64 -15.92 5.90
C VAL A 996 -21.01 -16.46 7.27
N GLU A 997 -22.29 -16.77 7.47
CA GLU A 997 -22.73 -17.58 8.61
C GLU A 997 -22.64 -19.05 8.22
N TRP A 998 -21.92 -19.83 9.04
CA TRP A 998 -21.63 -21.22 8.76
C TRP A 998 -22.52 -22.14 9.60
N ASP A 999 -23.18 -23.09 8.94
CA ASP A 999 -23.72 -24.26 9.61
C ASP A 999 -22.56 -25.14 10.12
N GLU A 1000 -22.69 -25.68 11.33
CA GLU A 1000 -21.61 -26.45 11.97
C GLU A 1000 -21.24 -27.70 11.16
N THR A 1001 -22.22 -28.40 10.59
CA THR A 1001 -21.98 -29.63 9.81
C THR A 1001 -21.28 -29.30 8.50
N GLU A 1002 -21.74 -28.25 7.82
CA GLU A 1002 -21.13 -27.80 6.56
C GLU A 1002 -19.71 -27.26 6.78
N ALA A 1003 -19.48 -26.51 7.86
CA ALA A 1003 -18.15 -26.06 8.23
C ALA A 1003 -17.19 -27.24 8.41
N GLN A 1004 -17.59 -28.28 9.15
CA GLN A 1004 -16.71 -29.42 9.37
C GLN A 1004 -16.45 -30.25 8.13
N LYS A 1005 -17.47 -30.42 7.29
CA LYS A 1005 -17.29 -31.06 5.98
C LYS A 1005 -16.26 -30.29 5.17
N ARG A 1006 -16.41 -28.97 5.07
CA ARG A 1006 -15.52 -28.10 4.29
C ARG A 1006 -14.10 -28.05 4.85
N PHE A 1007 -13.95 -28.10 6.17
CA PHE A 1007 -12.63 -28.18 6.80
C PHE A 1007 -11.92 -29.48 6.44
N SER A 1008 -12.64 -30.60 6.52
CA SER A 1008 -12.11 -31.93 6.23
C SER A 1008 -11.65 -32.11 4.77
N GLU A 1009 -12.21 -31.35 3.82
CA GLU A 1009 -11.82 -31.39 2.40
C GLU A 1009 -10.33 -31.12 2.16
N LEU A 1010 -9.66 -30.35 3.02
CA LEU A 1010 -8.22 -30.05 2.89
C LEU A 1010 -7.35 -30.66 3.99
N LEU A 1011 -7.92 -31.51 4.84
CA LEU A 1011 -7.12 -32.27 5.80
C LEU A 1011 -6.59 -33.58 5.20
N PHE A 1012 -7.24 -34.13 4.17
CA PHE A 1012 -6.85 -35.39 3.53
C PHE A 1012 -6.61 -36.53 4.55
N ASN A 1013 -7.42 -36.54 5.62
CA ASN A 1013 -7.34 -37.48 6.74
C ASN A 1013 -8.14 -38.76 6.48
#